data_AF-A0A7Y4RZF5-F1
#
_entry.id   AF-A0A7Y4RZF5-F1
#
_cell.length_a   1.000
_cell.length_b   1.000
_cell.length_c   1.000
_cell.angle_alpha   90.00
_cell.angle_beta   90.00
_cell.angle_gamma   90.00
#
_symmetry.space_group_name_H-M   'P 1'
#
loop_
_entity.id
_entity.type
_entity.pdbx_description
1 polymer ?
#
loop_
_entity_poly.entity_id
_entity_poly.type
_entity_poly.pdbx_seq_one_letter_code
_entity_poly.pdbx_strand_id
1 'polypeptide(L)'
;MGLHTICPSIHGLMHGIKPCWLLLSLALITPAYARVDAMQLRLLESYQQDLRWDNIESAPEWINGVKPGYNKNWQMHSVLLKPNQQVSVTLPAYESLRLYHPKQTLTPQALDVYASNGTGLAVKQALQTSTDGHSLVFSPKSPTPLLIHMVSPPSLGPAAGLDREFEVALFISRKVTLNDIAPYRNLIFLSAPWVLLTQEPFTLPELYWRLEANHKNSFVVRGPSRIAIKNRLSFEPLSSELIQDYRLQYRVDQSDKQWLDFSTSVETSRLVAEIISNKNPVNNILNASVGLLLSTVPAPVVEVVGREQQAYIEVPAGYHQIELQPDRSLYVQVLAQTEHDYLFPTFNNPRLPVEEIRKQGLLSSTELMLQEQTSKRIVQANNHRAGGMLGSLLLQQSALERLDYPPGLTEAEQLRGFRTFYRDLLPSKKAAATPQFMSYFLSGELRAVNRPQQDAILADQHLAEALKRVANGYFTGINATGEHAANEYTLPEQHTPGQLRLIVDKRDCIPRLLKIQMDQQQPSDLWLRCAPDLPAAAFVRSLEETALIRLQQEHEHPANSTLSALFSAYQQPARLIPTAVYELALPQSIRNIKIWQASNLTAPVNLALQYRSSKPFLFSESSYQARLRDSSRSRLQQQFFQDLRGLASDKSMPEQQLQNEWLGLERLVLSEYRLFKAAVAQKPATQALYSKSQISETINLAKAAERQQQWLEALEYWGDVVNHAQDLQQQQAQLAQAVVLSKLGEHYLAESLRRYLSLYADESISEQAIQQLTTEYRQQHDAFALQTLAAAILVQRPSSNHILQLMDALLQNGEYRFVLLLGLTFIEPAPPESLLRAAYQLEWWQAYQQIVDRLPEAKRAFWIGIKAQKQGHYQAALQAWSSEESRGWREPLQQGQDLLDQFNHLTEKNALPLYQQWSAWQQHHPGPTMWQETPWHVQDYAGSDSYYSTERDLYGKAFRATQQRPVVLGIMGPATLSLQIRPLHAAYAGMHPIQQSPSDPVVTATSVLDGWIRIIDNKKAQIYPFFNNTPSQGLDLSGSGNVLAGNLETLDYQVGSGWHELLVFSEQAPLSLSVLEQRPEFALTILPRLYPDSFDNMNLMKDRSLAGARQREKP
;
A
#
# COMPACT_ATOMS: atom_id res chain seq x y z
N MET A 1 -51.48 -44.49 -17.57
CA MET A 1 -52.02 -45.81 -17.17
C MET A 1 -51.00 -46.87 -17.50
N GLY A 2 -50.67 -47.74 -16.54
CA GLY A 2 -50.35 -49.15 -16.77
C GLY A 2 -48.95 -49.50 -17.29
N LEU A 3 -48.14 -50.07 -16.39
CA LEU A 3 -46.97 -50.91 -16.63
C LEU A 3 -47.28 -52.09 -17.59
N HIS A 4 -46.27 -52.55 -18.34
CA HIS A 4 -45.90 -53.97 -18.34
C HIS A 4 -44.49 -54.23 -18.91
N THR A 5 -43.76 -55.04 -18.15
CA THR A 5 -42.53 -55.78 -18.43
C THR A 5 -42.66 -56.73 -19.61
N ILE A 6 -41.55 -57.04 -20.30
CA ILE A 6 -41.12 -58.39 -20.74
C ILE A 6 -39.66 -58.30 -21.23
N CYS A 7 -38.84 -59.26 -20.79
CA CYS A 7 -37.53 -59.57 -21.35
C CYS A 7 -37.67 -60.84 -22.22
N PRO A 8 -36.90 -60.98 -23.31
CA PRO A 8 -36.22 -62.26 -23.50
C PRO A 8 -34.79 -62.13 -24.06
N SER A 9 -34.19 -63.30 -24.21
CA SER A 9 -32.79 -63.67 -24.16
C SER A 9 -32.10 -63.93 -25.52
N ILE A 10 -30.80 -63.61 -25.57
CA ILE A 10 -29.67 -64.40 -26.10
C ILE A 10 -29.28 -64.36 -27.62
N HIS A 11 -27.94 -64.21 -27.82
CA HIS A 11 -27.03 -64.53 -28.96
C HIS A 11 -26.66 -63.46 -30.01
N GLY A 12 -25.34 -63.32 -30.25
CA GLY A 12 -24.78 -62.89 -31.53
C GLY A 12 -23.62 -61.89 -31.49
N LEU A 13 -22.40 -62.39 -31.62
CA LEU A 13 -21.09 -61.73 -31.60
C LEU A 13 -20.84 -60.56 -32.61
N MET A 14 -19.98 -59.65 -32.12
CA MET A 14 -18.96 -58.83 -32.80
C MET A 14 -19.25 -57.40 -33.30
N HIS A 15 -18.29 -56.54 -32.92
CA HIS A 15 -18.04 -55.12 -33.22
C HIS A 15 -18.84 -54.05 -32.46
N GLY A 16 -18.20 -53.47 -31.44
CA GLY A 16 -18.67 -52.28 -30.73
C GLY A 16 -17.59 -51.67 -29.84
N ILE A 17 -16.97 -50.61 -30.36
CA ILE A 17 -16.06 -49.68 -29.69
C ILE A 17 -16.62 -49.25 -28.32
N LYS A 18 -15.84 -49.40 -27.24
CA LYS A 18 -16.07 -48.72 -25.95
C LYS A 18 -14.87 -47.84 -25.58
N PRO A 19 -14.97 -46.52 -25.74
CA PRO A 19 -14.18 -45.53 -25.04
C PRO A 19 -15.11 -44.83 -24.05
N CYS A 20 -15.06 -45.20 -22.77
CA CYS A 20 -15.66 -44.39 -21.72
C CYS A 20 -15.19 -44.93 -20.38
N TRP A 21 -14.86 -44.03 -19.45
CA TRP A 21 -14.30 -44.24 -18.11
C TRP A 21 -12.78 -44.09 -17.94
N LEU A 22 -12.13 -43.26 -18.75
CA LEU A 22 -10.76 -42.80 -18.44
C LEU A 22 -10.44 -41.42 -19.02
N LEU A 23 -11.37 -40.46 -18.92
CA LEU A 23 -11.17 -39.09 -19.41
C LEU A 23 -12.01 -38.02 -18.67
N LEU A 24 -12.33 -38.23 -17.39
CA LEU A 24 -13.04 -37.23 -16.58
C LEU A 24 -12.46 -37.05 -15.17
N SER A 25 -11.13 -37.11 -15.07
CA SER A 25 -10.34 -36.70 -13.90
C SER A 25 -9.15 -35.81 -14.29
N LEU A 26 -9.22 -35.20 -15.47
CA LEU A 26 -8.30 -34.16 -15.95
C LEU A 26 -9.01 -32.81 -15.92
N ALA A 27 -8.30 -31.82 -15.38
CA ALA A 27 -8.54 -30.38 -15.48
C ALA A 27 -9.57 -29.73 -14.54
N LEU A 28 -9.20 -29.58 -13.27
CA LEU A 28 -9.30 -28.29 -12.56
C LEU A 28 -8.05 -28.14 -11.68
N ILE A 29 -6.91 -27.87 -12.31
CA ILE A 29 -5.65 -27.61 -11.60
C ILE A 29 -5.67 -26.16 -11.15
N THR A 30 -6.10 -25.93 -9.91
CA THR A 30 -5.89 -24.66 -9.22
C THR A 30 -4.52 -24.68 -8.52
N PRO A 31 -3.74 -23.58 -8.52
CA PRO A 31 -2.54 -23.48 -7.69
C PRO A 31 -2.88 -23.80 -6.23
N ALA A 32 -2.00 -24.53 -5.57
CA ALA A 32 -2.15 -24.83 -4.16
C ALA A 32 -1.50 -23.69 -3.36
N TYR A 33 -2.19 -23.16 -2.36
CA TYR A 33 -1.64 -22.17 -1.43
C TYR A 33 -1.31 -22.85 -0.09
N ALA A 34 -0.66 -22.16 0.85
CA ALA A 34 -0.87 -22.45 2.28
C ALA A 34 -2.38 -22.61 2.54
N ARG A 35 -2.80 -23.63 3.30
CA ARG A 35 -4.23 -23.98 3.40
C ARG A 35 -4.69 -24.05 4.83
N VAL A 36 -5.94 -23.69 5.03
CA VAL A 36 -6.79 -24.15 6.12
C VAL A 36 -6.85 -25.69 6.11
N ASP A 37 -6.76 -26.31 7.28
CA ASP A 37 -6.78 -27.76 7.38
C ASP A 37 -8.19 -28.34 7.23
N ALA A 38 -8.52 -28.81 6.02
CA ALA A 38 -9.78 -29.52 5.78
C ALA A 38 -9.99 -30.71 6.73
N MET A 39 -8.94 -31.41 7.15
CA MET A 39 -9.09 -32.55 8.07
C MET A 39 -9.58 -32.06 9.43
N GLN A 40 -8.91 -31.07 10.01
CA GLN A 40 -9.33 -30.47 11.29
C GLN A 40 -10.74 -29.88 11.20
N LEU A 41 -11.09 -29.18 10.11
CA LEU A 41 -12.43 -28.64 9.93
C LEU A 41 -13.51 -29.73 9.91
N ARG A 42 -13.26 -30.86 9.24
CA ARG A 42 -14.17 -32.02 9.20
C ARG A 42 -14.29 -32.69 10.56
N LEU A 43 -13.19 -32.83 11.29
CA LEU A 43 -13.23 -33.39 12.64
C LEU A 43 -14.08 -32.52 13.58
N LEU A 44 -13.95 -31.20 13.47
CA LEU A 44 -14.72 -30.22 14.25
C LEU A 44 -16.23 -30.27 13.98
N GLU A 45 -16.70 -30.68 12.79
CA GLU A 45 -18.13 -30.79 12.46
C GLU A 45 -18.90 -31.73 13.41
N SER A 46 -18.21 -32.69 14.03
CA SER A 46 -18.81 -33.63 14.97
C SER A 46 -18.98 -33.08 16.41
N TYR A 47 -18.50 -31.86 16.66
CA TYR A 47 -18.52 -31.21 17.97
C TYR A 47 -19.38 -29.94 17.94
N GLN A 48 -20.35 -29.84 18.86
CA GLN A 48 -21.05 -28.58 19.10
C GLN A 48 -20.22 -27.75 20.08
N GLN A 49 -19.91 -26.50 19.73
CA GLN A 49 -19.31 -25.55 20.65
C GLN A 49 -20.39 -24.74 21.34
N ASP A 50 -20.49 -24.89 22.66
CA ASP A 50 -21.39 -24.09 23.47
C ASP A 50 -20.85 -22.67 23.62
N LEU A 51 -21.68 -21.68 23.28
CA LEU A 51 -21.44 -20.28 23.65
C LEU A 51 -21.60 -20.15 25.17
N ARG A 52 -20.51 -19.82 25.87
CA ARG A 52 -20.55 -19.54 27.31
C ARG A 52 -20.64 -18.04 27.57
N TRP A 53 -21.30 -17.68 28.66
CA TRP A 53 -21.38 -16.32 29.17
C TRP A 53 -20.76 -16.30 30.56
N ASP A 54 -19.61 -15.67 30.69
CA ASP A 54 -18.86 -15.56 31.94
C ASP A 54 -19.24 -14.23 32.63
N ASN A 55 -19.72 -14.29 33.87
CA ASN A 55 -20.09 -13.10 34.65
C ASN A 55 -18.83 -12.32 35.06
N ILE A 56 -18.82 -11.01 34.86
CA ILE A 56 -17.67 -10.16 35.21
C ILE A 56 -17.68 -9.91 36.72
N GLU A 57 -16.68 -10.46 37.43
CA GLU A 57 -16.58 -10.38 38.89
C GLU A 57 -15.51 -9.38 39.36
N SER A 58 -14.36 -9.35 38.68
CA SER A 58 -13.21 -8.52 39.05
C SER A 58 -12.25 -8.26 37.87
N ALA A 59 -11.07 -7.73 38.15
CA ALA A 59 -9.96 -7.73 37.19
C ALA A 59 -9.59 -9.18 36.81
N PRO A 60 -9.07 -9.44 35.59
CA PRO A 60 -8.63 -8.46 34.56
C PRO A 60 -9.75 -7.89 33.66
N GLU A 61 -10.95 -8.47 33.68
CA GLU A 61 -12.08 -8.02 32.86
C GLU A 61 -12.58 -6.63 33.30
N TRP A 62 -12.71 -6.40 34.60
CA TRP A 62 -13.00 -5.07 35.15
C TRP A 62 -11.73 -4.21 35.23
N ILE A 63 -11.80 -2.99 34.68
CA ILE A 63 -10.68 -2.04 34.65
C ILE A 63 -10.82 -0.94 35.70
N ASN A 64 -11.94 -0.21 35.70
CA ASN A 64 -12.17 0.91 36.62
C ASN A 64 -13.67 1.25 36.74
N GLY A 65 -13.97 2.24 37.60
CA GLY A 65 -15.33 2.69 37.87
C GLY A 65 -15.99 1.92 39.01
N VAL A 66 -17.31 1.77 38.96
CA VAL A 66 -18.05 0.99 39.97
C VAL A 66 -17.62 -0.47 39.89
N LYS A 67 -17.18 -1.03 41.01
CA LYS A 67 -16.74 -2.43 41.09
C LYS A 67 -17.95 -3.37 41.12
N PRO A 68 -17.95 -4.48 40.37
CA PRO A 68 -18.98 -5.51 40.48
C PRO A 68 -19.07 -6.06 41.91
N GLY A 69 -20.30 -6.27 42.39
CA GLY A 69 -20.59 -6.84 43.70
C GLY A 69 -21.57 -8.01 43.57
N TYR A 70 -21.39 -9.04 44.39
CA TYR A 70 -22.25 -10.23 44.34
C TYR A 70 -23.67 -9.93 44.85
N ASN A 71 -24.67 -10.05 43.98
CA ASN A 71 -26.07 -9.93 44.34
C ASN A 71 -26.65 -11.31 44.69
N LYS A 72 -26.91 -11.54 45.98
CA LYS A 72 -27.46 -12.81 46.49
C LYS A 72 -28.82 -13.18 45.87
N ASN A 73 -29.64 -12.20 45.51
CA ASN A 73 -30.96 -12.45 44.93
C ASN A 73 -30.86 -12.91 43.47
N TRP A 74 -29.81 -12.50 42.76
CA TRP A 74 -29.59 -12.86 41.36
C TRP A 74 -28.61 -14.03 41.21
N GLN A 75 -27.87 -14.37 42.27
CA GLN A 75 -26.78 -15.35 42.28
C GLN A 75 -25.68 -15.04 41.25
N MET A 76 -25.42 -13.75 41.03
CA MET A 76 -24.43 -13.24 40.08
C MET A 76 -23.90 -11.88 40.56
N HIS A 77 -22.75 -11.46 40.05
CA HIS A 77 -22.22 -10.12 40.23
C HIS A 77 -22.95 -9.09 39.36
N SER A 78 -23.32 -7.98 39.97
CA SER A 78 -23.97 -6.83 39.35
C SER A 78 -23.22 -5.54 39.65
N VAL A 79 -23.45 -4.52 38.82
CA VAL A 79 -23.00 -3.15 39.03
C VAL A 79 -24.21 -2.26 39.24
N LEU A 80 -24.17 -1.42 40.27
CA LEU A 80 -25.19 -0.44 40.59
C LEU A 80 -24.69 0.95 40.21
N LEU A 81 -25.20 1.51 39.11
CA LEU A 81 -24.76 2.80 38.57
C LEU A 81 -25.74 3.91 38.98
N LYS A 82 -25.24 4.92 39.70
CA LYS A 82 -25.94 6.20 39.92
C LYS A 82 -25.81 7.09 38.68
N PRO A 83 -26.64 8.14 38.53
CA PRO A 83 -26.48 9.11 37.44
C PRO A 83 -25.04 9.62 37.31
N ASN A 84 -24.49 9.62 36.09
CA ASN A 84 -23.10 9.95 35.75
C ASN A 84 -22.02 9.01 36.30
N GLN A 85 -22.37 7.92 37.00
CA GLN A 85 -21.40 6.88 37.31
C GLN A 85 -21.11 6.03 36.08
N GLN A 86 -19.91 5.47 36.07
CA GLN A 86 -19.43 4.63 35.00
C GLN A 86 -18.77 3.35 35.51
N VAL A 87 -18.72 2.35 34.65
CA VAL A 87 -17.88 1.16 34.78
C VAL A 87 -17.20 0.89 33.45
N SER A 88 -15.91 0.52 33.50
CA SER A 88 -15.15 0.15 32.31
C SER A 88 -14.68 -1.29 32.39
N VAL A 89 -14.83 -2.02 31.29
CA VAL A 89 -14.44 -3.42 31.16
C VAL A 89 -13.63 -3.65 29.90
N THR A 90 -12.76 -4.66 29.89
CA THR A 90 -12.12 -5.16 28.66
C THR A 90 -13.04 -6.14 27.97
N LEU A 91 -13.13 -6.04 26.65
CA LEU A 91 -13.79 -7.00 25.78
C LEU A 91 -12.74 -7.67 24.91
N PRO A 92 -12.48 -8.98 25.08
CA PRO A 92 -11.53 -9.71 24.25
C PRO A 92 -11.90 -9.69 22.77
N ALA A 93 -10.89 -9.92 21.91
CA ALA A 93 -11.09 -10.03 20.47
C ALA A 93 -12.16 -11.09 20.13
N TYR A 94 -13.03 -10.77 19.18
CA TYR A 94 -14.15 -11.58 18.70
C TYR A 94 -15.23 -11.95 19.72
N GLU A 95 -15.13 -11.48 20.96
CA GLU A 95 -16.15 -11.73 21.98
C GLU A 95 -17.23 -10.63 21.99
N SER A 96 -18.32 -10.92 22.72
CA SER A 96 -19.50 -10.08 22.87
C SER A 96 -19.70 -9.71 24.33
N LEU A 97 -20.25 -8.53 24.57
CA LEU A 97 -20.71 -8.08 25.89
C LEU A 97 -22.22 -8.30 25.99
N ARG A 98 -22.69 -8.84 27.11
CA ARG A 98 -24.10 -8.93 27.46
C ARG A 98 -24.36 -8.23 28.78
N LEU A 99 -25.34 -7.34 28.76
CA LEU A 99 -25.92 -6.69 29.93
C LEU A 99 -27.23 -7.42 30.22
N TYR A 100 -27.43 -7.87 31.45
CA TYR A 100 -28.59 -8.69 31.81
C TYR A 100 -29.27 -8.19 33.09
N HIS A 101 -30.60 -8.18 33.07
CA HIS A 101 -31.40 -7.93 34.26
C HIS A 101 -32.54 -8.96 34.38
N PRO A 102 -32.61 -9.75 35.47
CA PRO A 102 -33.50 -10.91 35.55
C PRO A 102 -35.00 -10.59 35.63
N LYS A 103 -35.37 -9.36 36.03
CA LYS A 103 -36.78 -8.98 36.29
C LYS A 103 -37.29 -7.77 35.49
N GLN A 104 -36.43 -7.10 34.73
CA GLN A 104 -36.74 -5.83 34.08
C GLN A 104 -36.37 -5.94 32.61
N THR A 105 -37.22 -5.39 31.74
CA THR A 105 -36.92 -5.22 30.33
C THR A 105 -35.92 -4.09 30.16
N LEU A 106 -34.81 -4.35 29.50
CA LEU A 106 -33.77 -3.38 29.24
C LEU A 106 -34.03 -2.64 27.93
N THR A 107 -33.90 -1.32 27.95
CA THR A 107 -34.00 -0.48 26.76
C THR A 107 -32.61 0.10 26.42
N PRO A 108 -32.24 0.24 25.13
CA PRO A 108 -30.95 0.80 24.74
C PRO A 108 -30.71 2.23 25.24
N GLN A 109 -31.75 2.97 25.64
CA GLN A 109 -31.64 4.33 26.19
C GLN A 109 -31.32 4.36 27.69
N ALA A 110 -31.35 3.21 28.39
CA ALA A 110 -31.09 3.14 29.82
C ALA A 110 -29.61 3.39 30.19
N LEU A 111 -28.70 3.17 29.25
CA LEU A 111 -27.26 3.25 29.47
C LEU A 111 -26.56 3.67 28.18
N ASP A 112 -25.62 4.61 28.29
CA ASP A 112 -24.73 4.92 27.19
C ASP A 112 -23.53 3.97 27.21
N VAL A 113 -23.33 3.26 26.11
CA VAL A 113 -22.20 2.33 25.94
C VAL A 113 -21.25 2.86 24.88
N TYR A 114 -19.99 3.05 25.26
CA TYR A 114 -18.93 3.50 24.38
C TYR A 114 -17.85 2.42 24.25
N ALA A 115 -17.33 2.23 23.05
CA ALA A 115 -16.18 1.35 22.80
C ALA A 115 -14.96 2.20 22.45
N SER A 116 -13.78 1.82 22.98
CA SER A 116 -12.49 2.48 22.84
C SER A 116 -11.40 1.43 22.60
N ASN A 117 -10.30 1.81 21.97
CA ASN A 117 -9.07 0.98 21.93
C ASN A 117 -8.08 1.37 23.05
N GLY A 118 -8.50 2.19 24.00
CA GLY A 118 -7.69 2.66 25.14
C GLY A 118 -6.81 3.89 24.86
N THR A 119 -6.75 4.38 23.62
CA THR A 119 -5.93 5.57 23.26
C THR A 119 -6.59 6.91 23.67
N GLY A 120 -7.87 6.87 24.07
CA GLY A 120 -8.61 8.04 24.58
C GLY A 120 -9.74 8.53 23.67
N LEU A 121 -10.12 7.79 22.62
CA LEU A 121 -11.30 8.08 21.81
C LEU A 121 -12.29 6.92 21.97
N ALA A 122 -13.49 7.22 22.46
CA ALA A 122 -14.53 6.22 22.65
C ALA A 122 -15.76 6.58 21.80
N VAL A 123 -16.35 5.59 21.12
CA VAL A 123 -17.49 5.80 20.22
C VAL A 123 -18.72 5.10 20.74
N LYS A 124 -19.84 5.82 20.78
CA LYS A 124 -21.13 5.30 21.25
C LYS A 124 -21.60 4.15 20.36
N GLN A 125 -21.99 3.05 20.99
CA GLN A 125 -22.40 1.81 20.34
C GLN A 125 -23.90 1.61 20.45
N ALA A 126 -24.49 1.05 19.39
CA ALA A 126 -25.86 0.56 19.43
C ALA A 126 -25.89 -0.83 20.06
N LEU A 127 -26.82 -1.05 20.99
CA LEU A 127 -27.03 -2.34 21.63
C LEU A 127 -28.22 -3.07 21.00
N GLN A 128 -28.11 -4.38 20.84
CA GLN A 128 -29.19 -5.24 20.39
C GLN A 128 -29.96 -5.79 21.58
N THR A 129 -31.29 -5.63 21.59
CA THR A 129 -32.14 -6.20 22.64
C THR A 129 -32.41 -7.68 22.35
N SER A 130 -32.30 -8.53 23.37
CA SER A 130 -32.66 -9.94 23.26
C SER A 130 -34.17 -10.13 23.05
N THR A 131 -34.55 -11.30 22.53
CA THR A 131 -35.97 -11.64 22.26
C THR A 131 -36.84 -11.66 23.51
N ASP A 132 -36.27 -11.96 24.68
CA ASP A 132 -36.93 -11.91 25.98
C ASP A 132 -36.95 -10.50 26.60
N GLY A 133 -36.28 -9.52 25.98
CA GLY A 133 -36.17 -8.15 26.46
C GLY A 133 -35.28 -7.96 27.70
N HIS A 134 -34.74 -9.02 28.29
CA HIS A 134 -33.97 -8.96 29.55
C HIS A 134 -32.48 -8.72 29.35
N SER A 135 -32.00 -8.71 28.10
CA SER A 135 -30.60 -8.50 27.78
C SER A 135 -30.38 -7.44 26.71
N LEU A 136 -29.26 -6.72 26.84
CA LEU A 136 -28.69 -5.91 25.78
C LEU A 136 -27.35 -6.53 25.39
N VAL A 137 -27.10 -6.70 24.09
CA VAL A 137 -25.91 -7.37 23.57
C VAL A 137 -25.15 -6.44 22.63
N PHE A 138 -23.82 -6.43 22.80
CA PHE A 138 -22.88 -5.75 21.92
C PHE A 138 -21.87 -6.76 21.37
N SER A 139 -21.84 -6.93 20.05
CA SER A 139 -21.00 -7.91 19.35
C SER A 139 -20.21 -7.22 18.23
N PRO A 140 -19.07 -6.57 18.54
CA PRO A 140 -18.33 -5.75 17.58
C PRO A 140 -17.64 -6.57 16.47
N LYS A 141 -17.47 -7.88 16.64
CA LYS A 141 -16.65 -8.74 15.76
C LYS A 141 -15.24 -8.17 15.53
N SER A 142 -14.69 -7.51 16.55
CA SER A 142 -13.39 -6.84 16.47
C SER A 142 -12.24 -7.85 16.54
N PRO A 143 -11.22 -7.76 15.65
CA PRO A 143 -10.02 -8.60 15.72
C PRO A 143 -9.10 -8.24 16.89
N THR A 144 -9.23 -7.03 17.44
CA THR A 144 -8.44 -6.55 18.57
C THR A 144 -9.32 -6.37 19.81
N PRO A 145 -8.74 -6.53 21.02
CA PRO A 145 -9.45 -6.23 22.26
C PRO A 145 -9.92 -4.77 22.30
N LEU A 146 -11.06 -4.53 22.95
CA LEU A 146 -11.65 -3.21 23.15
C LEU A 146 -11.82 -2.90 24.64
N LEU A 147 -11.88 -1.63 24.99
CA LEU A 147 -12.40 -1.14 26.26
C LEU A 147 -13.84 -0.68 26.06
N ILE A 148 -14.73 -1.16 26.92
CA ILE A 148 -16.13 -0.76 26.92
C ILE A 148 -16.39 0.10 28.15
N HIS A 149 -16.88 1.31 27.93
CA HIS A 149 -17.29 2.25 28.96
C HIS A 149 -18.80 2.33 29.00
N MET A 150 -19.38 2.04 30.15
CA MET A 150 -20.81 2.08 30.40
C MET A 150 -21.11 3.24 31.34
N VAL A 151 -21.93 4.19 30.91
CA VAL A 151 -22.22 5.43 31.63
C VAL A 151 -23.73 5.58 31.83
N SER A 152 -24.15 5.85 33.06
CA SER A 152 -25.55 6.19 33.35
C SER A 152 -25.84 7.64 32.93
N PRO A 153 -26.85 7.91 32.08
CA PRO A 153 -27.14 9.27 31.63
C PRO A 153 -27.58 10.21 32.78
N PRO A 154 -27.32 11.53 32.68
CA PRO A 154 -27.55 12.50 33.75
C PRO A 154 -29.03 12.76 34.11
N SER A 155 -30.01 12.43 33.25
CA SER A 155 -31.45 12.44 33.56
C SER A 155 -32.27 11.87 32.39
N LEU A 156 -32.92 10.72 32.59
CA LEU A 156 -34.11 10.37 31.81
C LEU A 156 -35.24 11.20 32.45
N GLY A 157 -35.79 12.18 31.73
CA GLY A 157 -36.67 13.21 32.30
C GLY A 157 -37.85 12.70 33.15
N PRO A 158 -38.57 13.61 33.84
CA PRO A 158 -39.59 13.27 34.85
C PRO A 158 -40.74 12.37 34.36
N ALA A 159 -40.91 12.20 33.05
CA ALA A 159 -41.86 11.25 32.46
C ALA A 159 -41.49 9.76 32.68
N ALA A 160 -40.25 9.45 33.10
CA ALA A 160 -39.79 8.07 33.34
C ALA A 160 -39.79 7.65 34.83
N GLY A 161 -40.05 8.56 35.79
CA GLY A 161 -40.22 8.22 37.21
C GLY A 161 -39.00 7.57 37.89
N LEU A 162 -37.78 7.79 37.40
CA LEU A 162 -36.56 7.11 37.88
C LEU A 162 -35.43 8.11 38.18
N ASP A 163 -35.41 8.65 39.39
CA ASP A 163 -34.18 9.02 40.14
C ASP A 163 -33.38 7.75 40.55
N ARG A 164 -33.52 6.65 39.80
CA ARG A 164 -33.11 5.33 40.26
C ARG A 164 -31.72 4.98 39.79
N GLU A 165 -30.97 4.48 40.76
CA GLU A 165 -29.79 3.65 40.56
C GLU A 165 -30.13 2.52 39.56
N PHE A 166 -29.30 2.33 38.54
CA PHE A 166 -29.47 1.30 37.52
C PHE A 166 -28.58 0.11 37.86
N GLU A 167 -29.19 -1.00 38.27
CA GLU A 167 -28.47 -2.24 38.56
C GLU A 167 -28.44 -3.14 37.33
N VAL A 168 -27.29 -3.69 36.96
CA VAL A 168 -27.18 -4.62 35.81
C VAL A 168 -26.07 -5.63 36.02
N ALA A 169 -26.27 -6.87 35.58
CA ALA A 169 -25.22 -7.88 35.55
C ALA A 169 -24.49 -7.85 34.20
N LEU A 170 -23.17 -7.96 34.23
CA LEU A 170 -22.32 -7.89 33.04
C LEU A 170 -21.74 -9.27 32.74
N PHE A 171 -21.74 -9.64 31.46
CA PHE A 171 -21.22 -10.92 30.98
C PHE A 171 -20.39 -10.74 29.71
N ILE A 172 -19.31 -11.50 29.59
CA ILE A 172 -18.51 -11.60 28.37
C ILE A 172 -18.75 -12.98 27.76
N SER A 173 -18.91 -13.04 26.44
CA SER A 173 -18.98 -14.33 25.77
C SER A 173 -17.63 -15.02 25.78
N ARG A 174 -17.64 -16.35 25.76
CA ARG A 174 -16.46 -17.15 25.53
C ARG A 174 -16.79 -18.32 24.63
N LYS A 175 -16.05 -18.45 23.53
CA LYS A 175 -16.06 -19.66 22.70
C LYS A 175 -14.86 -20.53 23.05
N VAL A 176 -15.13 -21.72 23.57
CA VAL A 176 -14.07 -22.67 23.94
C VAL A 176 -13.62 -23.41 22.68
N THR A 177 -12.45 -23.04 22.17
CA THR A 177 -11.84 -23.71 21.02
C THR A 177 -11.30 -25.07 21.43
N LEU A 178 -11.55 -26.09 20.61
CA LEU A 178 -10.89 -27.38 20.76
C LEU A 178 -9.49 -27.28 20.12
N ASN A 179 -8.48 -27.82 20.80
CA ASN A 179 -7.16 -28.01 20.19
C ASN A 179 -7.25 -28.98 19.01
N ASP A 180 -6.16 -29.09 18.22
CA ASP A 180 -6.07 -30.03 17.10
C ASP A 180 -6.53 -31.44 17.51
N ILE A 181 -7.61 -31.91 16.87
CA ILE A 181 -8.29 -33.17 17.22
C ILE A 181 -7.44 -34.35 16.75
N ALA A 182 -6.73 -34.19 15.63
CA ALA A 182 -5.82 -35.19 15.08
C ALA A 182 -4.52 -34.50 14.62
N PRO A 183 -3.59 -34.18 15.54
CA PRO A 183 -2.38 -33.43 15.19
C PRO A 183 -1.43 -34.24 14.30
N TYR A 184 -0.61 -33.54 13.53
CA TYR A 184 0.44 -34.13 12.70
C TYR A 184 1.71 -34.26 13.56
N ARG A 185 2.03 -35.47 14.04
CA ARG A 185 3.16 -35.67 14.97
C ARG A 185 4.33 -36.47 14.39
N ASN A 186 4.11 -37.25 13.34
CA ASN A 186 5.16 -38.14 12.83
C ASN A 186 6.10 -37.39 11.91
N LEU A 187 7.30 -37.12 12.41
CA LEU A 187 8.32 -36.41 11.69
C LEU A 187 8.90 -37.29 10.56
N ILE A 188 8.87 -36.77 9.32
CA ILE A 188 9.52 -37.39 8.16
C ILE A 188 10.88 -36.74 7.95
N PHE A 189 11.93 -37.55 7.93
CA PHE A 189 13.29 -37.08 7.72
C PHE A 189 13.56 -36.74 6.25
N LEU A 190 14.16 -35.58 6.01
CA LEU A 190 14.65 -35.17 4.68
C LEU A 190 16.16 -35.44 4.55
N SER A 191 16.63 -35.54 3.31
CA SER A 191 18.06 -35.66 2.96
C SER A 191 18.87 -34.37 3.18
N ALA A 192 18.19 -33.25 3.42
CA ALA A 192 18.79 -31.95 3.67
C ALA A 192 19.52 -31.90 5.04
N PRO A 193 20.41 -30.91 5.27
CA PRO A 193 20.90 -30.61 6.60
C PRO A 193 19.74 -30.24 7.53
N TRP A 194 19.74 -30.79 8.74
CA TRP A 194 18.78 -30.42 9.77
C TRP A 194 19.34 -29.34 10.68
N VAL A 195 18.44 -28.56 11.26
CA VAL A 195 18.71 -27.46 12.17
C VAL A 195 17.69 -27.47 13.31
N LEU A 196 18.10 -26.94 14.46
CA LEU A 196 17.21 -26.71 15.59
C LEU A 196 16.89 -25.23 15.66
N LEU A 197 15.60 -24.89 15.54
CA LEU A 197 15.12 -23.53 15.71
C LEU A 197 14.60 -23.36 17.13
N THR A 198 15.20 -22.45 17.88
CA THR A 198 14.69 -22.04 19.20
C THR A 198 14.01 -20.68 19.10
N GLN A 199 12.88 -20.53 19.78
CA GLN A 199 12.08 -19.29 19.80
C GLN A 199 12.34 -18.45 21.06
N GLU A 200 12.72 -19.09 22.16
CA GLU A 200 13.10 -18.47 23.43
C GLU A 200 14.21 -19.29 24.09
N PRO A 201 15.05 -18.68 24.96
CA PRO A 201 16.11 -19.40 25.67
C PRO A 201 15.64 -20.62 26.48
N PHE A 202 14.35 -20.71 26.81
CA PHE A 202 13.77 -21.72 27.70
C PHE A 202 12.72 -22.62 27.03
N THR A 203 12.41 -22.41 25.75
CA THR A 203 11.56 -23.33 24.97
C THR A 203 12.40 -24.43 24.35
N LEU A 204 11.89 -25.66 24.31
CA LEU A 204 12.55 -26.74 23.57
C LEU A 204 12.65 -26.36 22.08
N PRO A 205 13.83 -26.52 21.46
CA PRO A 205 13.99 -26.21 20.05
C PRO A 205 13.20 -27.18 19.18
N GLU A 206 12.69 -26.68 18.06
CA GLU A 206 12.00 -27.47 17.05
C GLU A 206 12.96 -27.90 15.94
N LEU A 207 12.82 -29.15 15.48
CA LEU A 207 13.66 -29.71 14.42
C LEU A 207 13.10 -29.35 13.04
N TYR A 208 13.93 -28.70 12.22
CA TYR A 208 13.66 -28.32 10.83
C TYR A 208 14.78 -28.82 9.91
N TRP A 209 14.53 -28.81 8.61
CA TRP A 209 15.52 -29.02 7.57
C TRP A 209 15.72 -27.74 6.76
N ARG A 210 16.97 -27.41 6.45
CA ARG A 210 17.32 -26.27 5.61
C ARG A 210 17.34 -26.71 4.15
N LEU A 211 16.34 -26.28 3.39
CA LEU A 211 16.26 -26.51 1.95
C LEU A 211 16.77 -25.26 1.24
N GLU A 212 17.82 -25.43 0.43
CA GLU A 212 18.36 -24.34 -0.39
C GLU A 212 17.48 -24.07 -1.60
N ALA A 213 17.44 -22.80 -2.02
CA ALA A 213 16.74 -22.37 -3.21
C ALA A 213 17.12 -23.24 -4.44
N ASN A 214 16.11 -23.67 -5.19
CA ASN A 214 16.20 -24.49 -6.39
C ASN A 214 16.84 -25.88 -6.23
N HIS A 215 17.08 -26.34 -5.01
CA HIS A 215 17.61 -27.68 -4.75
C HIS A 215 16.49 -28.68 -4.46
N LYS A 216 16.51 -29.80 -5.17
CA LYS A 216 15.55 -30.88 -5.01
C LYS A 216 15.87 -31.71 -3.78
N ASN A 217 14.87 -31.95 -2.96
CA ASN A 217 14.90 -32.85 -1.82
C ASN A 217 13.79 -33.86 -1.97
N SER A 218 14.01 -35.12 -1.61
CA SER A 218 12.97 -36.14 -1.72
C SER A 218 12.90 -37.03 -0.50
N PHE A 219 11.71 -37.55 -0.24
CA PHE A 219 11.44 -38.51 0.81
C PHE A 219 10.38 -39.51 0.35
N VAL A 220 10.33 -40.65 1.03
CA VAL A 220 9.35 -41.71 0.73
C VAL A 220 8.32 -41.76 1.86
N VAL A 221 7.07 -41.90 1.49
CA VAL A 221 5.94 -42.00 2.41
C VAL A 221 5.02 -43.13 1.97
N ARG A 222 4.42 -43.82 2.95
CA ARG A 222 3.35 -44.80 2.71
C ARG A 222 2.01 -44.12 2.90
N GLY A 223 1.12 -44.23 1.92
CA GLY A 223 -0.26 -43.78 2.02
C GLY A 223 -1.26 -44.94 2.17
N PRO A 224 -2.55 -44.63 2.38
CA PRO A 224 -3.13 -43.28 2.35
C PRO A 224 -2.72 -42.46 3.56
N SER A 225 -2.14 -41.28 3.33
CA SER A 225 -1.67 -40.40 4.40
C SER A 225 -1.78 -38.94 3.99
N ARG A 226 -1.88 -38.05 4.98
CA ARG A 226 -1.85 -36.60 4.77
C ARG A 226 -0.60 -36.04 5.42
N ILE A 227 0.13 -35.24 4.65
CA ILE A 227 1.37 -34.62 5.07
C ILE A 227 1.11 -33.14 5.31
N ALA A 228 1.55 -32.64 6.46
CA ALA A 228 1.70 -31.23 6.74
C ALA A 228 3.14 -30.80 6.42
N ILE A 229 3.28 -29.76 5.61
CA ILE A 229 4.54 -29.07 5.35
C ILE A 229 4.51 -27.76 6.11
N LYS A 230 5.17 -27.73 7.27
CA LYS A 230 5.46 -26.50 8.00
C LYS A 230 6.72 -25.88 7.45
N ASN A 231 6.73 -24.58 7.24
CA ASN A 231 7.89 -23.92 6.67
C ASN A 231 8.05 -22.48 7.14
N ARG A 232 9.30 -22.01 7.14
CA ARG A 232 9.69 -20.63 7.44
C ARG A 232 10.67 -20.16 6.36
N LEU A 233 10.44 -18.96 5.85
CA LEU A 233 11.37 -18.32 4.93
C LEU A 233 12.67 -17.96 5.65
N SER A 234 13.83 -18.29 5.09
CA SER A 234 15.11 -17.69 5.47
C SER A 234 15.27 -16.39 4.70
N PHE A 235 15.27 -15.25 5.39
CA PHE A 235 15.40 -13.94 4.73
C PHE A 235 16.84 -13.72 4.31
N GLU A 236 17.07 -13.31 3.05
CA GLU A 236 18.42 -12.99 2.61
C GLU A 236 18.94 -11.73 3.34
N PRO A 237 20.24 -11.67 3.68
CA PRO A 237 20.80 -10.57 4.49
C PRO A 237 20.67 -9.17 3.89
N LEU A 238 20.47 -9.06 2.57
CA LEU A 238 20.32 -7.79 1.87
C LEU A 238 18.84 -7.43 1.61
N SER A 239 17.89 -8.27 1.98
CA SER A 239 16.49 -7.98 1.73
C SER A 239 15.96 -6.97 2.74
N SER A 240 15.44 -5.85 2.23
CA SER A 240 14.89 -4.76 3.04
C SER A 240 13.42 -4.99 3.37
N GLU A 241 12.69 -5.71 2.51
CA GLU A 241 11.24 -5.83 2.60
C GLU A 241 10.78 -6.76 3.73
N LEU A 242 9.81 -6.30 4.51
CA LEU A 242 9.22 -7.04 5.62
C LEU A 242 8.27 -8.16 5.20
N ILE A 243 7.67 -8.06 4.00
CA ILE A 243 6.67 -9.01 3.48
C ILE A 243 7.21 -9.59 2.18
N GLN A 244 7.20 -10.92 2.07
CA GLN A 244 7.75 -11.62 0.91
C GLN A 244 6.89 -12.81 0.50
N ASP A 245 6.85 -13.05 -0.80
CA ASP A 245 6.15 -14.17 -1.41
C ASP A 245 7.17 -15.22 -1.88
N TYR A 246 6.83 -16.50 -1.77
CA TYR A 246 7.72 -17.60 -2.18
C TYR A 246 6.92 -18.85 -2.52
N ARG A 247 7.58 -19.84 -3.14
CA ARG A 247 6.92 -21.09 -3.55
C ARG A 247 7.71 -22.33 -3.19
N LEU A 248 6.95 -23.39 -2.98
CA LEU A 248 7.47 -24.74 -2.89
C LEU A 248 6.87 -25.58 -4.02
N GLN A 249 7.70 -26.00 -4.97
CA GLN A 249 7.31 -27.00 -5.94
C GLN A 249 7.27 -28.36 -5.25
N TYR A 250 6.22 -29.13 -5.51
CA TYR A 250 6.18 -30.54 -5.14
C TYR A 250 5.77 -31.42 -6.31
N ARG A 251 6.19 -32.69 -6.26
CA ARG A 251 5.81 -33.73 -7.22
C ARG A 251 5.64 -35.05 -6.49
N VAL A 252 4.59 -35.80 -6.82
CA VAL A 252 4.34 -37.14 -6.29
C VAL A 252 4.62 -38.13 -7.42
N ASP A 253 5.64 -38.97 -7.23
CA ASP A 253 6.14 -39.92 -8.24
C ASP A 253 6.43 -39.23 -9.59
N GLN A 254 5.74 -39.64 -10.66
CA GLN A 254 5.86 -39.11 -12.01
C GLN A 254 4.74 -38.11 -12.36
N SER A 255 3.98 -37.61 -11.37
CA SER A 255 2.93 -36.62 -11.61
C SER A 255 3.48 -35.31 -12.17
N ASP A 256 2.58 -34.50 -12.73
CA ASP A 256 2.90 -33.10 -13.03
C ASP A 256 3.33 -32.35 -11.77
N LYS A 257 4.25 -31.41 -11.96
CA LYS A 257 4.72 -30.51 -10.91
C LYS A 257 3.58 -29.63 -10.43
N GLN A 258 3.47 -29.50 -9.12
CA GLN A 258 2.49 -28.64 -8.46
C GLN A 258 3.22 -27.58 -7.64
N TRP A 259 2.61 -26.41 -7.47
CA TRP A 259 3.17 -25.30 -6.71
C TRP A 259 2.34 -25.03 -5.47
N LEU A 260 3.05 -24.80 -4.36
CA LEU A 260 2.53 -24.24 -3.12
C LEU A 260 2.98 -22.79 -3.01
N ASP A 261 2.05 -21.83 -3.10
CA ASP A 261 2.33 -20.39 -2.95
C ASP A 261 2.13 -19.92 -1.51
N PHE A 262 3.08 -19.12 -1.01
CA PHE A 262 3.12 -18.60 0.35
C PHE A 262 3.39 -17.10 0.37
N SER A 263 2.89 -16.42 1.42
CA SER A 263 3.17 -15.02 1.74
C SER A 263 3.47 -14.93 3.23
N THR A 264 4.62 -14.40 3.61
CA THR A 264 4.99 -14.26 5.03
C THR A 264 5.55 -12.88 5.31
N SER A 265 5.43 -12.45 6.57
CA SER A 265 6.27 -11.39 7.11
C SER A 265 7.42 -11.95 7.93
N VAL A 266 8.38 -11.08 8.26
CA VAL A 266 9.41 -11.34 9.26
C VAL A 266 8.77 -11.75 10.60
N GLU A 267 9.38 -12.71 11.29
CA GLU A 267 9.07 -13.03 12.68
C GLU A 267 9.62 -11.96 13.60
N THR A 268 8.77 -10.99 13.95
CA THR A 268 9.15 -9.87 14.79
C THR A 268 8.76 -10.09 16.23
N SER A 269 8.03 -11.14 16.61
CA SER A 269 7.57 -11.26 18.00
C SER A 269 8.54 -12.01 18.90
N ARG A 270 9.53 -12.71 18.33
CA ARG A 270 10.40 -13.65 19.05
C ARG A 270 11.80 -13.66 18.45
N LEU A 271 12.79 -14.03 19.27
CA LEU A 271 14.14 -14.28 18.79
C LEU A 271 14.21 -15.70 18.23
N VAL A 272 14.51 -15.83 16.94
CA VAL A 272 14.77 -17.14 16.35
C VAL A 272 16.28 -17.35 16.26
N ALA A 273 16.75 -18.40 16.92
CA ALA A 273 18.14 -18.83 16.85
C ALA A 273 18.26 -20.19 16.18
N GLU A 274 19.21 -20.29 15.25
CA GLU A 274 19.61 -21.52 14.58
C GLU A 274 20.75 -22.19 15.38
N ILE A 275 20.57 -23.45 15.71
CA ILE A 275 21.62 -24.32 16.24
C ILE A 275 21.97 -25.35 15.16
N ILE A 276 23.16 -25.20 14.58
CA ILE A 276 23.68 -26.06 13.51
C ILE A 276 24.32 -27.30 14.12
N SER A 277 23.79 -28.48 13.81
CA SER A 277 24.49 -29.71 14.11
C SER A 277 25.47 -30.06 13.01
N ASN A 278 26.76 -29.89 13.27
CA ASN A 278 27.81 -30.36 12.38
C ASN A 278 27.73 -31.88 12.18
N LYS A 279 28.15 -32.33 10.98
CA LYS A 279 28.22 -33.74 10.55
C LYS A 279 29.23 -34.55 11.37
N ASN A 280 28.87 -34.92 12.59
CA ASN A 280 29.40 -36.08 13.29
C ASN A 280 28.31 -36.59 14.26
N PRO A 281 27.38 -37.43 13.78
CA PRO A 281 26.41 -38.05 14.66
C PRO A 281 27.11 -39.17 15.41
N VAL A 282 26.92 -39.24 16.74
CA VAL A 282 26.60 -40.48 17.47
C VAL A 282 26.62 -40.28 19.01
N ASN A 283 27.32 -39.30 19.60
CA ASN A 283 27.44 -39.27 21.08
C ASN A 283 26.83 -38.10 21.87
N ASN A 284 26.25 -37.06 21.26
CA ASN A 284 25.90 -35.83 22.01
C ASN A 284 24.39 -35.56 22.24
N ILE A 285 23.47 -36.44 21.83
CA ILE A 285 22.02 -36.13 21.90
C ILE A 285 21.41 -36.49 23.28
N LEU A 286 22.06 -37.33 24.09
CA LEU A 286 21.52 -37.73 25.40
C LEU A 286 21.92 -36.82 26.58
N ASN A 287 22.78 -35.82 26.39
CA ASN A 287 23.25 -34.95 27.47
C ASN A 287 22.66 -33.52 27.48
N ALA A 288 21.68 -33.22 26.63
CA ALA A 288 21.08 -31.88 26.55
C ALA A 288 20.12 -31.53 27.72
N SER A 289 19.99 -32.40 28.73
CA SER A 289 18.99 -32.23 29.81
C SER A 289 19.57 -32.12 31.22
N VAL A 290 20.89 -32.14 31.41
CA VAL A 290 21.47 -31.95 32.76
C VAL A 290 22.70 -31.06 32.65
N GLY A 291 22.72 -29.99 33.44
CA GLY A 291 23.77 -29.00 33.44
C GLY A 291 25.18 -29.58 33.66
N LEU A 292 26.16 -28.82 33.14
CA LEU A 292 27.61 -29.01 33.21
C LEU A 292 28.22 -29.95 32.14
N LEU A 293 28.55 -29.35 30.97
CA LEU A 293 29.86 -29.43 30.29
C LEU A 293 29.85 -28.51 29.05
N LEU A 294 30.23 -27.25 29.27
CA LEU A 294 30.39 -26.22 28.25
C LEU A 294 31.77 -26.34 27.57
N SER A 295 31.86 -26.73 26.29
CA SER A 295 32.88 -26.14 25.39
C SER A 295 32.72 -26.38 23.87
N THR A 296 31.76 -27.18 23.36
CA THR A 296 31.75 -27.51 21.90
C THR A 296 30.42 -27.34 21.17
N VAL A 297 29.38 -26.78 21.78
CA VAL A 297 28.16 -26.41 21.04
C VAL A 297 28.43 -25.09 20.31
N PRO A 298 28.26 -25.01 18.97
CA PRO A 298 28.38 -23.75 18.26
C PRO A 298 27.41 -22.73 18.87
N ALA A 299 27.88 -21.51 19.05
CA ALA A 299 27.02 -20.43 19.54
C ALA A 299 25.79 -20.32 18.60
N PRO A 300 24.58 -20.14 19.14
CA PRO A 300 23.39 -19.94 18.33
C PRO A 300 23.59 -18.74 17.40
N VAL A 301 23.30 -18.92 16.11
CA VAL A 301 23.29 -17.82 15.15
C VAL A 301 21.87 -17.27 15.11
N VAL A 302 21.71 -15.98 15.39
CA VAL A 302 20.41 -15.30 15.24
C VAL A 302 20.21 -15.02 13.76
N GLU A 303 19.17 -15.62 13.18
CA GLU A 303 18.81 -15.44 11.78
C GLU A 303 17.41 -14.83 11.67
N VAL A 304 17.22 -13.98 10.66
CA VAL A 304 15.91 -13.41 10.36
C VAL A 304 15.11 -14.43 9.57
N VAL A 305 14.04 -14.93 10.18
CA VAL A 305 13.14 -15.90 9.55
C VAL A 305 11.73 -15.34 9.40
N GLY A 306 10.96 -15.96 8.51
CA GLY A 306 9.53 -15.71 8.38
C GLY A 306 8.70 -16.35 9.49
N ARG A 307 7.48 -15.82 9.65
CA ARG A 307 6.41 -16.51 10.39
C ARG A 307 6.16 -17.88 9.78
N GLU A 308 5.81 -18.85 10.63
CA GLU A 308 5.51 -20.20 10.19
C GLU A 308 4.31 -20.21 9.25
N GLN A 309 4.49 -20.87 8.11
CA GLN A 309 3.46 -21.13 7.12
C GLN A 309 3.23 -22.64 7.02
N GLN A 310 2.01 -23.04 6.68
CA GLN A 310 1.65 -24.46 6.59
C GLN A 310 0.85 -24.78 5.34
N ALA A 311 1.17 -25.90 4.71
CA ALA A 311 0.41 -26.48 3.61
C ALA A 311 0.22 -27.98 3.81
N TYR A 312 -0.73 -28.57 3.07
CA TYR A 312 -1.05 -29.99 3.17
C TYR A 312 -0.99 -30.68 1.81
N ILE A 313 -0.43 -31.89 1.78
CA ILE A 313 -0.38 -32.78 0.61
C ILE A 313 -1.12 -34.07 0.95
N GLU A 314 -2.07 -34.46 0.09
CA GLU A 314 -2.73 -35.76 0.17
C GLU A 314 -1.92 -36.80 -0.59
N VAL A 315 -1.66 -37.93 0.06
CA VAL A 315 -0.89 -39.05 -0.49
C VAL A 315 -1.83 -40.24 -0.70
N PRO A 316 -1.96 -40.75 -1.93
CA PRO A 316 -2.82 -41.89 -2.22
C PRO A 316 -2.28 -43.19 -1.60
N ALA A 317 -3.06 -44.27 -1.67
CA ALA A 317 -2.65 -45.57 -1.16
C ALA A 317 -1.44 -46.13 -1.94
N GLY A 318 -0.40 -46.54 -1.23
CA GLY A 318 0.83 -47.07 -1.84
C GLY A 318 2.11 -46.50 -1.24
N TYR A 319 3.24 -46.83 -1.86
CA TYR A 319 4.52 -46.19 -1.58
C TYR A 319 4.74 -45.10 -2.62
N HIS A 320 4.96 -43.87 -2.14
CA HIS A 320 5.11 -42.70 -3.00
C HIS A 320 6.41 -41.98 -2.69
N GLN A 321 7.11 -41.53 -3.72
CA GLN A 321 8.23 -40.61 -3.60
C GLN A 321 7.73 -39.19 -3.79
N ILE A 322 7.97 -38.32 -2.81
CA ILE A 322 7.63 -36.91 -2.90
C ILE A 322 8.93 -36.12 -3.07
N GLU A 323 8.98 -35.31 -4.13
CA GLU A 323 10.05 -34.37 -4.39
C GLU A 323 9.59 -32.96 -4.02
N LEU A 324 10.43 -32.21 -3.30
CA LEU A 324 10.27 -30.83 -2.90
C LEU A 324 11.38 -29.98 -3.50
N GLN A 325 11.05 -28.84 -4.09
CA GLN A 325 12.01 -27.87 -4.61
C GLN A 325 11.51 -26.46 -4.34
N PRO A 326 12.08 -25.74 -3.35
CA PRO A 326 11.66 -24.37 -3.10
C PRO A 326 12.33 -23.41 -4.08
N ASP A 327 11.68 -22.29 -4.40
CA ASP A 327 12.29 -21.24 -5.23
C ASP A 327 13.24 -20.32 -4.44
N ARG A 328 13.18 -20.41 -3.11
CA ARG A 328 13.94 -19.66 -2.12
C ARG A 328 14.40 -20.56 -0.96
N SER A 329 15.36 -20.12 -0.16
CA SER A 329 15.84 -20.93 0.96
C SER A 329 14.81 -20.96 2.09
N LEU A 330 14.46 -22.17 2.54
CA LEU A 330 13.42 -22.41 3.54
C LEU A 330 13.92 -23.32 4.65
N TYR A 331 13.41 -23.10 5.86
CA TYR A 331 13.38 -24.12 6.89
C TYR A 331 12.07 -24.87 6.77
N VAL A 332 12.11 -26.19 6.59
CA VAL A 332 10.91 -27.02 6.38
C VAL A 332 10.88 -28.14 7.41
N GLN A 333 9.70 -28.41 7.94
CA GLN A 333 9.39 -29.57 8.74
C GLN A 333 8.24 -30.34 8.07
N VAL A 334 8.44 -31.63 7.85
CA VAL A 334 7.47 -32.51 7.20
C VAL A 334 6.87 -33.46 8.23
N LEU A 335 5.57 -33.38 8.42
CA LEU A 335 4.84 -34.14 9.44
C LEU A 335 3.73 -34.97 8.80
N ALA A 336 3.63 -36.25 9.16
CA ALA A 336 2.54 -37.12 8.75
C ALA A 336 1.53 -37.36 9.87
N GLN A 337 0.26 -37.41 9.48
CA GLN A 337 -0.84 -37.84 10.37
C GLN A 337 -1.07 -39.35 10.21
N THR A 338 -0.75 -40.13 11.25
CA THR A 338 -0.97 -41.59 11.30
C THR A 338 -2.31 -41.95 11.94
N GLU A 339 -2.70 -43.21 11.79
CA GLU A 339 -4.04 -43.72 12.11
C GLU A 339 -4.38 -43.82 13.62
N HIS A 340 -3.40 -43.93 14.54
CA HIS A 340 -3.64 -44.37 15.94
C HIS A 340 -2.88 -43.59 17.05
N ASP A 341 -2.89 -42.24 17.05
CA ASP A 341 -2.09 -41.44 18.01
C ASP A 341 -2.88 -40.89 19.23
N TYR A 342 -3.86 -41.65 19.70
CA TYR A 342 -4.71 -41.28 20.85
C TYR A 342 -4.29 -42.05 22.10
N LEU A 343 -3.97 -41.33 23.19
CA LEU A 343 -3.51 -41.92 24.45
C LEU A 343 -4.49 -42.97 25.03
N PHE A 344 -5.80 -42.78 24.82
CA PHE A 344 -6.85 -43.67 25.30
C PHE A 344 -7.95 -43.86 24.23
N PRO A 345 -7.74 -44.66 23.18
CA PRO A 345 -8.60 -44.69 22.00
C PRO A 345 -10.10 -44.95 22.27
N THR A 346 -10.45 -45.55 23.41
CA THR A 346 -11.85 -45.74 23.84
C THR A 346 -12.50 -44.48 24.43
N PHE A 347 -11.72 -43.49 24.88
CA PHE A 347 -12.20 -42.29 25.57
C PHE A 347 -11.93 -40.99 24.80
N ASN A 348 -10.85 -40.92 24.01
CA ASN A 348 -10.42 -39.69 23.34
C ASN A 348 -10.25 -39.79 21.82
N ASN A 349 -10.69 -40.90 21.21
CA ASN A 349 -10.80 -40.97 19.75
C ASN A 349 -11.91 -40.00 19.28
N PRO A 350 -11.70 -39.24 18.19
CA PRO A 350 -12.74 -38.40 17.62
C PRO A 350 -14.02 -39.17 17.33
N ARG A 351 -15.15 -38.46 17.44
CA ARG A 351 -16.48 -39.01 17.09
C ARG A 351 -16.54 -39.49 15.64
N LEU A 352 -15.75 -38.85 14.77
CA LEU A 352 -15.52 -39.25 13.38
C LEU A 352 -14.04 -39.61 13.19
N PRO A 353 -13.67 -40.90 13.07
CA PRO A 353 -12.28 -41.31 12.90
C PRO A 353 -11.63 -40.77 11.62
N VAL A 354 -10.35 -40.39 11.69
CA VAL A 354 -9.55 -39.91 10.55
C VAL A 354 -9.56 -40.91 9.39
N GLU A 355 -9.52 -42.20 9.68
CA GLU A 355 -9.58 -43.27 8.67
C GLU A 355 -10.89 -43.28 7.88
N GLU A 356 -12.02 -43.05 8.55
CA GLU A 356 -13.33 -43.04 7.90
C GLU A 356 -13.45 -41.85 6.96
N ILE A 357 -12.94 -40.69 7.39
CA ILE A 357 -12.87 -39.49 6.56
C ILE A 357 -12.03 -39.75 5.30
N ARG A 358 -10.89 -40.44 5.43
CA ARG A 358 -10.01 -40.77 4.29
C ARG A 358 -10.61 -41.84 3.37
N LYS A 359 -11.35 -42.82 3.90
CA LYS A 359 -12.05 -43.86 3.11
C LYS A 359 -13.10 -43.26 2.16
N GLN A 360 -13.61 -42.06 2.47
CA GLN A 360 -14.54 -41.33 1.60
C GLN A 360 -13.86 -40.68 0.38
N GLY A 361 -12.52 -40.77 0.25
CA GLY A 361 -11.73 -40.23 -0.86
C GLY A 361 -10.92 -38.99 -0.47
N LEU A 362 -10.48 -38.22 -1.48
CA LEU A 362 -9.86 -36.91 -1.24
C LEU A 362 -10.85 -36.02 -0.49
N LEU A 363 -10.38 -35.36 0.57
CA LEU A 363 -11.17 -34.43 1.35
C LEU A 363 -11.82 -33.38 0.44
N SER A 364 -13.15 -33.40 0.35
CA SER A 364 -13.91 -32.35 -0.34
C SER A 364 -13.55 -31.00 0.26
N SER A 365 -13.32 -29.98 -0.58
CA SER A 365 -13.08 -28.62 -0.11
C SER A 365 -14.24 -28.15 0.77
N THR A 366 -13.92 -27.76 2.01
CA THR A 366 -14.86 -27.06 2.87
C THR A 366 -15.05 -25.63 2.36
N GLU A 367 -16.15 -24.99 2.74
CA GLU A 367 -16.44 -23.60 2.33
C GLU A 367 -15.29 -22.65 2.70
N LEU A 368 -14.82 -22.70 3.95
CA LEU A 368 -13.70 -21.86 4.40
C LEU A 368 -12.42 -22.05 3.57
N MET A 369 -12.10 -23.29 3.18
CA MET A 369 -10.95 -23.57 2.32
C MET A 369 -11.12 -22.99 0.90
N LEU A 370 -12.30 -23.15 0.32
CA LEU A 370 -12.59 -22.61 -1.00
C LEU A 370 -12.54 -21.08 -0.99
N GLN A 371 -13.02 -20.47 0.08
CA GLN A 371 -12.98 -19.02 0.28
C GLN A 371 -11.56 -18.52 0.49
N GLU A 372 -10.72 -19.22 1.26
CA GLU A 372 -9.29 -18.89 1.37
C GLU A 372 -8.58 -18.90 0.00
N GLN A 373 -8.78 -19.95 -0.80
CA GLN A 373 -8.18 -20.05 -2.14
C GLN A 373 -8.69 -18.94 -3.07
N THR A 374 -9.97 -18.61 -2.98
CA THR A 374 -10.57 -17.54 -3.79
C THR A 374 -10.05 -16.18 -3.35
N SER A 375 -9.96 -15.92 -2.04
CA SER A 375 -9.37 -14.72 -1.46
C SER A 375 -7.93 -14.51 -1.87
N LYS A 376 -7.09 -15.55 -1.81
CA LYS A 376 -5.68 -15.48 -2.24
C LYS A 376 -5.55 -15.17 -3.73
N ARG A 377 -6.38 -15.78 -4.59
CA ARG A 377 -6.41 -15.47 -6.03
C ARG A 377 -6.84 -14.03 -6.30
N ILE A 378 -7.92 -13.55 -5.66
CA ILE A 378 -8.41 -12.17 -5.83
C ILE A 378 -7.34 -11.16 -5.40
N VAL A 379 -6.68 -11.41 -4.26
CA VAL A 379 -5.61 -10.55 -3.75
C VAL A 379 -4.42 -10.48 -4.69
N GLN A 380 -4.06 -11.61 -5.31
CA GLN A 380 -2.92 -11.68 -6.23
C GLN A 380 -3.23 -11.09 -7.60
N ALA A 381 -4.48 -10.77 -7.92
CA ALA A 381 -4.91 -10.36 -9.24
C ALA A 381 -5.16 -8.84 -9.28
N ASN A 382 -4.21 -8.09 -9.85
CA ASN A 382 -4.21 -6.63 -9.98
C ASN A 382 -5.28 -6.08 -10.91
N ASN A 383 -5.96 -6.95 -11.68
CA ASN A 383 -7.12 -6.57 -12.48
C ASN A 383 -8.38 -6.38 -11.62
N HIS A 384 -8.42 -6.90 -10.38
CA HIS A 384 -9.52 -6.68 -9.46
C HIS A 384 -9.34 -5.37 -8.70
N ARG A 385 -10.24 -4.41 -8.96
CA ARG A 385 -10.36 -3.22 -8.13
C ARG A 385 -10.64 -3.63 -6.69
N ALA A 386 -9.92 -3.01 -5.75
CA ALA A 386 -10.01 -3.31 -4.33
C ALA A 386 -9.75 -4.79 -3.94
N GLY A 387 -8.99 -5.55 -4.74
CA GLY A 387 -8.77 -6.99 -4.54
C GLY A 387 -8.27 -7.38 -3.14
N GLY A 388 -7.38 -6.59 -2.55
CA GLY A 388 -6.88 -6.79 -1.18
C GLY A 388 -7.97 -6.63 -0.10
N MET A 389 -8.86 -5.65 -0.26
CA MET A 389 -10.01 -5.46 0.64
C MET A 389 -11.01 -6.61 0.48
N LEU A 390 -11.39 -6.91 -0.77
CA LEU A 390 -12.36 -7.97 -1.08
C LEU A 390 -11.88 -9.34 -0.59
N GLY A 391 -10.66 -9.74 -0.92
CA GLY A 391 -10.11 -11.03 -0.51
C GLY A 391 -10.03 -11.18 1.01
N SER A 392 -9.58 -10.13 1.72
CA SER A 392 -9.55 -10.17 3.18
C SER A 392 -10.94 -10.25 3.81
N LEU A 393 -11.92 -9.52 3.28
CA LEU A 393 -13.30 -9.53 3.78
C LEU A 393 -13.98 -10.89 3.58
N LEU A 394 -13.85 -11.49 2.39
CA LEU A 394 -14.42 -12.80 2.09
C LEU A 394 -13.90 -13.88 3.04
N LEU A 395 -12.60 -13.90 3.28
CA LEU A 395 -11.98 -14.84 4.20
C LEU A 395 -12.40 -14.57 5.64
N GLN A 396 -12.45 -13.30 6.05
CA GLN A 396 -12.91 -12.92 7.38
C GLN A 396 -14.35 -13.36 7.65
N GLN A 397 -15.28 -13.14 6.71
CA GLN A 397 -16.68 -13.53 6.85
C GLN A 397 -16.81 -15.04 7.04
N SER A 398 -16.13 -15.82 6.20
CA SER A 398 -16.12 -17.28 6.28
C SER A 398 -15.48 -17.77 7.58
N ALA A 399 -14.41 -17.12 8.04
CA ALA A 399 -13.73 -17.47 9.28
C ALA A 399 -14.57 -17.12 10.53
N LEU A 400 -15.39 -16.07 10.48
CA LEU A 400 -16.32 -15.72 11.56
C LEU A 400 -17.46 -16.73 11.74
N GLU A 401 -17.78 -17.50 10.71
CA GLU A 401 -18.73 -18.63 10.80
C GLU A 401 -18.08 -19.86 11.47
N ARG A 402 -16.75 -19.95 11.40
CA ARG A 402 -15.92 -21.00 12.00
C ARG A 402 -15.04 -20.47 13.12
N LEU A 403 -15.66 -19.81 14.10
CA LEU A 403 -14.97 -19.34 15.33
C LEU A 403 -14.34 -20.49 16.15
N ASP A 404 -14.77 -21.73 15.89
CA ASP A 404 -14.18 -22.96 16.39
C ASP A 404 -12.78 -23.26 15.80
N TYR A 405 -12.41 -22.58 14.72
CA TYR A 405 -11.13 -22.70 14.01
C TYR A 405 -10.41 -21.34 13.91
N PRO A 406 -9.72 -20.89 14.98
CA PRO A 406 -9.00 -19.61 15.02
C PRO A 406 -8.01 -19.34 13.88
N PRO A 407 -7.29 -20.33 13.31
CA PRO A 407 -6.33 -20.06 12.24
C PRO A 407 -6.95 -19.37 11.01
N GLY A 408 -8.24 -19.61 10.72
CA GLY A 408 -8.92 -18.91 9.63
C GLY A 408 -9.02 -17.39 9.84
N LEU A 409 -9.23 -16.94 11.09
CA LEU A 409 -9.24 -15.53 11.44
C LEU A 409 -7.84 -14.93 11.39
N THR A 410 -6.84 -15.67 11.85
CA THR A 410 -5.43 -15.24 11.76
C THR A 410 -5.01 -15.04 10.30
N GLU A 411 -5.38 -15.95 9.40
CA GLU A 411 -5.11 -15.81 7.96
C GLU A 411 -5.84 -14.58 7.37
N ALA A 412 -7.10 -14.34 7.74
CA ALA A 412 -7.84 -13.16 7.31
C ALA A 412 -7.18 -11.85 7.78
N GLU A 413 -6.72 -11.79 9.04
CA GLU A 413 -6.00 -10.66 9.61
C GLU A 413 -4.65 -10.43 8.93
N GLN A 414 -3.89 -11.50 8.65
CA GLN A 414 -2.63 -11.43 7.90
C GLN A 414 -2.86 -10.87 6.49
N LEU A 415 -3.84 -11.41 5.77
CA LEU A 415 -4.19 -10.96 4.43
C LEU A 415 -4.59 -9.48 4.43
N ARG A 416 -5.41 -9.06 5.42
CA ARG A 416 -5.75 -7.65 5.63
C ARG A 416 -4.52 -6.80 5.92
N GLY A 417 -3.62 -7.22 6.81
CA GLY A 417 -2.39 -6.51 7.14
C GLY A 417 -1.44 -6.34 5.95
N PHE A 418 -1.29 -7.38 5.12
CA PHE A 418 -0.37 -7.37 3.99
C PHE A 418 -0.90 -6.57 2.79
N ARG A 419 -2.22 -6.59 2.57
CA ARG A 419 -2.81 -6.19 1.27
C ARG A 419 -3.72 -4.97 1.34
N THR A 420 -3.72 -4.26 2.47
CA THR A 420 -4.49 -3.03 2.64
C THR A 420 -3.68 -1.97 3.41
N PHE A 421 -4.07 -0.70 3.31
CA PHE A 421 -3.46 0.43 4.02
C PHE A 421 -4.49 1.52 4.32
N TYR A 422 -4.13 2.51 5.14
CA TYR A 422 -4.96 3.69 5.36
C TYR A 422 -4.54 4.81 4.42
N ARG A 423 -5.51 5.37 3.70
CA ARG A 423 -5.33 6.56 2.87
C ARG A 423 -5.97 7.75 3.58
N ASP A 424 -5.28 8.88 3.62
CA ASP A 424 -5.84 10.10 4.21
C ASP A 424 -7.12 10.53 3.50
N LEU A 425 -8.04 11.13 4.26
CA LEU A 425 -9.25 11.75 3.78
C LEU A 425 -9.22 13.21 4.19
N LEU A 426 -9.03 14.09 3.21
CA LEU A 426 -8.98 15.54 3.41
C LEU A 426 -10.39 16.14 3.25
N PRO A 427 -10.76 17.19 3.98
CA PRO A 427 -12.08 17.80 3.87
C PRO A 427 -12.34 18.36 2.46
N SER A 428 -13.39 17.87 1.79
CA SER A 428 -13.94 18.45 0.55
C SER A 428 -14.57 19.81 0.80
N LYS A 429 -14.95 20.10 2.05
CA LYS A 429 -15.31 21.43 2.53
C LYS A 429 -14.75 21.61 3.93
N LYS A 430 -13.82 22.54 4.06
CA LYS A 430 -13.18 22.87 5.33
C LYS A 430 -13.94 24.02 5.98
N ALA A 431 -14.53 23.85 7.15
CA ALA A 431 -15.35 24.89 7.79
C ALA A 431 -14.49 26.03 8.35
N ALA A 432 -13.34 25.71 8.96
CA ALA A 432 -12.46 26.68 9.62
C ALA A 432 -11.18 26.95 8.82
N ALA A 433 -10.70 28.20 8.82
CA ALA A 433 -9.42 28.61 8.24
C ALA A 433 -8.20 28.29 9.13
N THR A 434 -8.31 27.28 10.00
CA THR A 434 -7.18 26.80 10.80
C THR A 434 -6.16 26.10 9.90
N PRO A 435 -4.86 26.37 10.06
CA PRO A 435 -3.82 25.68 9.32
C PRO A 435 -3.92 24.16 9.49
N GLN A 436 -3.86 23.45 8.37
CA GLN A 436 -3.62 22.02 8.33
C GLN A 436 -2.13 21.77 8.60
N PHE A 437 -1.81 20.64 9.21
CA PHE A 437 -0.43 20.17 9.34
C PHE A 437 -0.36 18.65 9.26
N MET A 438 0.79 18.12 8.85
CA MET A 438 1.08 16.68 8.89
C MET A 438 1.82 16.35 10.19
N SER A 439 1.53 15.20 10.79
CA SER A 439 2.30 14.68 11.93
C SER A 439 2.28 13.16 11.96
N TYR A 440 3.30 12.58 12.60
CA TYR A 440 3.40 11.15 12.87
C TYR A 440 2.71 10.79 14.18
N PHE A 441 2.24 9.55 14.27
CA PHE A 441 1.68 8.99 15.50
C PHE A 441 1.89 7.47 15.56
N LEU A 442 1.81 6.92 16.76
CA LEU A 442 1.79 5.48 17.00
C LEU A 442 0.36 5.04 17.29
N SER A 443 -0.08 3.96 16.65
CA SER A 443 -1.37 3.33 16.92
C SER A 443 -1.16 2.13 17.84
N GLY A 444 -1.37 2.31 19.14
CA GLY A 444 -1.25 1.22 20.11
C GLY A 444 -2.36 0.18 19.98
N GLU A 445 -2.01 -1.10 20.09
CA GLU A 445 -2.96 -2.20 20.21
C GLU A 445 -2.96 -2.74 21.64
N LEU A 446 -4.14 -2.98 22.20
CA LEU A 446 -4.29 -3.54 23.54
C LEU A 446 -3.80 -4.99 23.59
N ARG A 447 -3.05 -5.34 24.64
CA ARG A 447 -2.67 -6.73 24.90
C ARG A 447 -3.90 -7.59 25.11
N ALA A 448 -3.97 -8.70 24.39
CA ALA A 448 -5.02 -9.68 24.59
C ALA A 448 -4.86 -10.39 25.94
N VAL A 449 -5.91 -10.37 26.78
CA VAL A 449 -5.92 -11.02 28.10
C VAL A 449 -5.65 -12.53 28.02
N ASN A 450 -6.11 -13.17 26.93
CA ASN A 450 -6.07 -14.62 26.74
C ASN A 450 -5.05 -15.10 25.68
N ARG A 451 -4.20 -14.21 25.14
CA ARG A 451 -3.17 -14.60 24.16
C ARG A 451 -1.82 -13.99 24.56
N PRO A 452 -0.77 -14.80 24.78
CA PRO A 452 0.56 -14.27 25.02
C PRO A 452 1.02 -13.49 23.78
N GLN A 453 1.25 -12.18 23.96
CA GLN A 453 1.76 -11.28 22.94
C GLN A 453 3.05 -10.65 23.45
N GLN A 454 4.10 -10.72 22.65
CA GLN A 454 5.40 -10.11 22.92
C GLN A 454 5.56 -8.84 22.09
N ASP A 455 6.47 -7.98 22.55
CA ASP A 455 6.84 -6.77 21.85
C ASP A 455 7.55 -7.10 20.53
N ALA A 456 7.39 -6.24 19.54
CA ALA A 456 8.11 -6.41 18.27
C ALA A 456 9.63 -6.21 18.45
N ILE A 457 10.39 -7.07 17.78
CA ILE A 457 11.84 -7.11 17.60
C ILE A 457 12.10 -6.80 16.13
N LEU A 458 13.17 -6.07 15.87
CA LEU A 458 13.52 -5.58 14.54
C LEU A 458 14.98 -5.89 14.24
N ALA A 459 15.23 -6.55 13.11
CA ALA A 459 16.56 -6.69 12.55
C ALA A 459 16.94 -5.44 11.74
N ASP A 460 18.21 -5.04 11.79
CA ASP A 460 18.69 -3.80 11.16
C ASP A 460 18.41 -3.75 9.65
N GLN A 461 18.46 -4.89 8.95
CA GLN A 461 18.15 -4.97 7.51
C GLN A 461 16.71 -4.50 7.16
N HIS A 462 15.78 -4.55 8.12
CA HIS A 462 14.39 -4.14 7.94
C HIS A 462 14.05 -2.76 8.54
N LEU A 463 15.06 -2.05 9.07
CA LEU A 463 14.84 -0.77 9.75
C LEU A 463 14.14 0.25 8.85
N ALA A 464 14.62 0.42 7.61
CA ALA A 464 14.06 1.36 6.64
C ALA A 464 12.57 1.09 6.36
N GLU A 465 12.22 -0.17 6.06
CA GLU A 465 10.83 -0.58 5.77
C GLU A 465 9.93 -0.47 7.01
N ALA A 466 10.45 -0.66 8.22
CA ALA A 466 9.70 -0.42 9.45
C ALA A 466 9.45 1.09 9.69
N LEU A 467 10.44 1.96 9.44
CA LEU A 467 10.27 3.41 9.54
C LEU A 467 9.24 3.95 8.54
N LYS A 468 9.18 3.39 7.32
CA LYS A 468 8.17 3.73 6.30
C LYS A 468 6.73 3.40 6.73
N ARG A 469 6.55 2.57 7.76
CA ARG A 469 5.23 2.17 8.28
C ARG A 469 4.75 3.01 9.45
N VAL A 470 5.58 3.91 9.99
CA VAL A 470 5.17 4.86 11.04
C VAL A 470 3.97 5.65 10.51
N ALA A 471 2.84 5.55 11.22
CA ALA A 471 1.60 6.16 10.77
C ALA A 471 1.72 7.69 10.78
N ASN A 472 1.16 8.32 9.75
CA ASN A 472 1.05 9.78 9.64
C ASN A 472 -0.37 10.15 9.26
N GLY A 473 -0.73 11.43 9.41
CA GLY A 473 -2.00 11.96 8.94
C GLY A 473 -2.02 13.49 8.87
N TYR A 474 -3.00 14.02 8.14
CA TYR A 474 -3.21 15.46 7.96
C TYR A 474 -4.29 15.97 8.91
N PHE A 475 -3.87 16.76 9.89
CA PHE A 475 -4.73 17.27 10.95
C PHE A 475 -5.38 18.59 10.54
N THR A 476 -6.69 18.68 10.72
CA THR A 476 -7.50 19.87 10.43
C THR A 476 -8.31 20.27 11.66
N GLY A 477 -8.38 21.57 11.93
CA GLY A 477 -9.09 22.12 13.08
C GLY A 477 -10.62 22.15 12.91
N ILE A 478 -11.32 21.88 14.01
CA ILE A 478 -12.75 22.10 14.20
C ILE A 478 -12.93 23.08 15.36
N ASN A 479 -13.52 24.24 15.10
CA ASN A 479 -13.47 25.38 16.02
C ASN A 479 -14.85 25.84 16.50
N ALA A 480 -15.89 25.50 15.74
CA ALA A 480 -17.25 25.95 15.96
C ALA A 480 -18.17 24.75 16.17
N THR A 481 -19.34 25.03 16.72
CA THR A 481 -20.21 24.02 17.32
C THR A 481 -21.47 23.85 16.49
N GLY A 482 -21.94 22.60 16.40
CA GLY A 482 -23.08 22.24 15.57
C GLY A 482 -22.74 21.93 14.11
N GLU A 483 -23.71 21.35 13.41
CA GLU A 483 -23.53 20.76 12.07
C GLU A 483 -23.17 21.77 10.98
N HIS A 484 -23.65 23.02 11.09
CA HIS A 484 -23.34 24.08 10.12
C HIS A 484 -21.84 24.44 10.05
N ALA A 485 -21.08 24.09 11.10
CA ALA A 485 -19.64 24.26 11.20
C ALA A 485 -18.86 22.95 10.97
N ALA A 486 -19.51 21.92 10.41
CA ALA A 486 -18.87 20.64 10.16
C ALA A 486 -17.83 20.74 9.04
N ASN A 487 -16.70 20.06 9.22
CA ASN A 487 -15.87 19.67 8.10
C ASN A 487 -16.59 18.54 7.36
N GLU A 488 -16.69 18.66 6.03
CA GLU A 488 -17.32 17.66 5.17
C GLU A 488 -16.25 16.97 4.35
N TYR A 489 -16.36 15.65 4.22
CA TYR A 489 -15.41 14.78 3.55
C TYR A 489 -16.15 13.92 2.53
N THR A 490 -15.62 13.89 1.31
CA THR A 490 -16.17 13.09 0.22
C THR A 490 -15.29 11.88 0.01
N LEU A 491 -15.88 10.69 0.02
CA LEU A 491 -15.20 9.43 -0.22
C LEU A 491 -15.24 9.08 -1.72
N PRO A 492 -14.15 8.49 -2.25
CA PRO A 492 -14.22 7.84 -3.55
C PRO A 492 -15.15 6.63 -3.47
N GLU A 493 -15.65 6.20 -4.63
CA GLU A 493 -16.51 5.03 -4.72
C GLU A 493 -15.82 3.81 -4.09
N GLN A 494 -16.52 3.16 -3.16
CA GLN A 494 -16.05 1.95 -2.51
C GLN A 494 -16.66 0.73 -3.19
N HIS A 495 -15.83 -0.27 -3.51
CA HIS A 495 -16.28 -1.55 -4.06
C HIS A 495 -16.57 -2.60 -2.99
N THR A 496 -16.14 -2.35 -1.75
CA THR A 496 -16.38 -3.22 -0.59
C THR A 496 -16.63 -2.38 0.65
N PRO A 497 -17.30 -2.91 1.69
CA PRO A 497 -17.23 -2.33 3.02
C PRO A 497 -15.78 -2.20 3.48
N GLY A 498 -15.49 -1.17 4.26
CA GLY A 498 -14.15 -0.87 4.76
C GLY A 498 -14.16 -0.33 6.17
N GLN A 499 -13.16 0.47 6.50
CA GLN A 499 -13.05 1.12 7.80
C GLN A 499 -12.65 2.58 7.66
N LEU A 500 -13.16 3.39 8.58
CA LEU A 500 -12.77 4.78 8.77
C LEU A 500 -11.97 4.89 10.07
N ARG A 501 -10.73 5.36 9.99
CA ARG A 501 -9.88 5.64 11.13
C ARG A 501 -9.96 7.13 11.46
N LEU A 502 -10.32 7.43 12.71
CA LEU A 502 -10.31 8.78 13.27
C LEU A 502 -9.08 8.94 14.15
N ILE A 503 -8.36 10.03 13.98
CA ILE A 503 -7.17 10.36 14.76
C ILE A 503 -7.33 11.78 15.30
N VAL A 504 -7.25 11.95 16.62
CA VAL A 504 -7.39 13.24 17.29
C VAL A 504 -6.07 13.61 17.98
N ASP A 505 -5.60 14.84 17.77
CA ASP A 505 -4.41 15.40 18.43
C ASP A 505 -4.67 15.58 19.94
N LYS A 506 -3.78 15.04 20.78
CA LYS A 506 -3.92 15.10 22.25
C LYS A 506 -3.03 16.14 22.94
N ARG A 507 -2.19 16.90 22.23
CA ARG A 507 -1.22 17.83 22.88
C ARG A 507 -1.90 18.86 23.77
N ASP A 508 -2.98 19.49 23.28
CA ASP A 508 -3.79 20.48 24.00
C ASP A 508 -5.21 19.95 24.28
N CYS A 509 -5.30 18.66 24.65
CA CYS A 509 -6.57 17.97 24.77
C CYS A 509 -7.45 18.53 25.90
N ILE A 510 -8.74 18.76 25.59
CA ILE A 510 -9.79 19.04 26.59
C ILE A 510 -10.91 18.01 26.38
N PRO A 511 -11.36 17.28 27.42
CA PRO A 511 -12.40 16.27 27.28
C PRO A 511 -13.69 16.88 26.75
N ARG A 512 -14.28 16.27 25.71
CA ARG A 512 -15.49 16.81 25.05
C ARG A 512 -16.17 15.77 24.15
N LEU A 513 -17.37 16.10 23.69
CA LEU A 513 -18.12 15.31 22.72
C LEU A 513 -17.95 15.91 21.31
N LEU A 514 -17.64 15.04 20.37
CA LEU A 514 -17.70 15.30 18.93
C LEU A 514 -18.84 14.47 18.33
N LYS A 515 -19.35 14.91 17.19
CA LYS A 515 -20.34 14.16 16.41
C LYS A 515 -19.75 13.78 15.08
N ILE A 516 -19.99 12.54 14.66
CA ILE A 516 -19.74 12.10 13.29
C ILE A 516 -21.06 11.68 12.65
N GLN A 517 -21.28 12.08 11.41
CA GLN A 517 -22.40 11.67 10.59
C GLN A 517 -21.90 11.08 9.29
N MET A 518 -22.43 9.91 8.91
CA MET A 518 -22.18 9.26 7.62
C MET A 518 -23.44 9.40 6.75
N ASP A 519 -23.33 10.13 5.65
CA ASP A 519 -24.46 10.58 4.81
C ASP A 519 -25.63 11.13 5.64
N GLN A 520 -26.83 10.58 5.47
CA GLN A 520 -28.06 10.99 6.17
C GLN A 520 -28.35 10.14 7.41
N GLN A 521 -27.41 9.30 7.85
CA GLN A 521 -27.57 8.51 9.07
C GLN A 521 -27.60 9.40 10.32
N GLN A 522 -28.09 8.85 11.44
CA GLN A 522 -28.09 9.56 12.71
C GLN A 522 -26.65 9.82 13.21
N PRO A 523 -26.33 11.03 13.70
CA PRO A 523 -24.98 11.35 14.17
C PRO A 523 -24.58 10.51 15.39
N SER A 524 -23.42 9.87 15.31
CA SER A 524 -22.83 9.09 16.41
C SER A 524 -21.99 9.96 17.33
N ASP A 525 -22.04 9.68 18.64
CA ASP A 525 -21.24 10.37 19.65
C ASP A 525 -19.82 9.82 19.71
N LEU A 526 -18.84 10.73 19.65
CA LEU A 526 -17.43 10.47 19.88
C LEU A 526 -17.03 11.18 21.17
N TRP A 527 -16.65 10.40 22.18
CA TRP A 527 -16.19 10.92 23.46
C TRP A 527 -14.66 10.99 23.48
N LEU A 528 -14.12 12.20 23.42
CA LEU A 528 -12.69 12.46 23.53
C LEU A 528 -12.29 12.55 25.00
N ARG A 529 -11.32 11.73 25.38
CA ARG A 529 -10.74 11.61 26.72
C ARG A 529 -9.25 11.89 26.66
N CYS A 530 -8.79 12.77 27.54
CA CYS A 530 -7.42 13.27 27.48
C CYS A 530 -6.43 12.40 28.25
N ALA A 531 -6.84 11.87 29.41
CA ALA A 531 -6.07 10.85 30.10
C ALA A 531 -6.15 9.51 29.34
N PRO A 532 -5.04 8.76 29.21
CA PRO A 532 -5.10 7.40 28.69
C PRO A 532 -5.91 6.51 29.63
N ASP A 533 -6.65 5.54 29.07
CA ASP A 533 -7.47 4.61 29.84
C ASP A 533 -6.63 3.60 30.63
N LEU A 534 -5.46 3.27 30.09
CA LEU A 534 -4.55 2.24 30.58
C LEU A 534 -3.09 2.73 30.48
N PRO A 535 -2.19 2.21 31.32
CA PRO A 535 -0.77 2.51 31.23
C PRO A 535 -0.15 1.93 29.94
N ALA A 536 1.00 2.45 29.51
CA ALA A 536 1.69 2.00 28.29
C ALA A 536 1.97 0.48 28.26
N ALA A 537 2.22 -0.14 29.41
CA ALA A 537 2.45 -1.59 29.52
C ALA A 537 1.25 -2.45 29.08
N ALA A 538 0.04 -1.89 29.06
CA ALA A 538 -1.16 -2.58 28.59
C ALA A 538 -1.26 -2.66 27.05
N PHE A 539 -0.36 -1.98 26.33
CA PHE A 539 -0.29 -1.99 24.88
C PHE A 539 0.88 -2.86 24.40
N VAL A 540 0.70 -3.49 23.24
CA VAL A 540 1.75 -4.21 22.52
C VAL A 540 2.65 -3.18 21.83
N ARG A 541 3.97 -3.30 22.01
CA ARG A 541 4.91 -2.46 21.26
C ARG A 541 4.90 -2.88 19.79
N SER A 542 4.55 -1.93 18.93
CA SER A 542 4.50 -2.12 17.48
C SER A 542 5.90 -2.17 16.87
N LEU A 543 6.00 -2.67 15.63
CA LEU A 543 7.26 -2.72 14.90
C LEU A 543 7.80 -1.31 14.60
N GLU A 544 6.89 -0.40 14.30
CA GLU A 544 7.12 1.02 14.04
C GLU A 544 7.72 1.71 15.27
N GLU A 545 7.17 1.43 16.46
CA GLU A 545 7.69 1.94 17.73
C GLU A 545 9.08 1.38 18.02
N THR A 546 9.31 0.08 17.82
CA THR A 546 10.65 -0.53 17.96
C THR A 546 11.66 0.10 17.00
N ALA A 547 11.28 0.41 15.76
CA ALA A 547 12.13 1.10 14.79
C ALA A 547 12.52 2.51 15.26
N LEU A 548 11.57 3.27 15.80
CA LEU A 548 11.84 4.60 16.35
C LEU A 548 12.75 4.54 17.58
N ILE A 549 12.59 3.53 18.44
CA ILE A 549 13.48 3.30 19.61
C ILE A 549 14.88 2.93 19.14
N ARG A 550 15.03 2.03 18.16
CA ARG A 550 16.32 1.67 17.57
C ARG A 550 17.04 2.90 17.01
N LEU A 551 16.31 3.79 16.36
CA LEU A 551 16.84 5.06 15.84
C LEU A 551 17.28 6.01 16.97
N GLN A 552 16.57 6.06 18.11
CA GLN A 552 17.00 6.84 19.28
C GLN A 552 18.32 6.34 19.88
N GLN A 553 18.58 5.04 19.77
CA GLN A 553 19.80 4.43 20.32
C GLN A 553 21.05 4.68 19.46
N GLU A 554 20.90 5.03 18.18
CA GLU A 554 22.06 5.25 17.29
C GLU A 554 22.72 6.62 17.43
N HIS A 555 22.02 7.60 17.99
CA HIS A 555 22.49 8.99 18.02
C HIS A 555 22.46 9.54 19.44
N GLU A 556 23.50 10.27 19.83
CA GLU A 556 23.59 11.02 21.08
C GLU A 556 22.62 12.23 21.10
N HIS A 557 21.31 11.98 21.12
CA HIS A 557 20.20 12.94 21.35
C HIS A 557 19.55 13.61 20.11
N PRO A 558 18.59 12.94 19.45
CA PRO A 558 17.40 13.62 18.97
C PRO A 558 16.29 13.48 20.01
N ALA A 559 15.85 14.59 20.61
CA ALA A 559 14.64 14.64 21.45
C ALA A 559 13.37 14.17 20.70
N ASN A 560 13.43 14.07 19.36
CA ASN A 560 12.34 13.60 18.51
C ASN A 560 12.86 12.78 17.29
N SER A 561 12.69 11.46 17.31
CA SER A 561 13.21 10.52 16.29
C SER A 561 12.75 10.84 14.87
N THR A 562 11.52 11.30 14.69
CA THR A 562 10.91 11.57 13.38
C THR A 562 11.40 12.88 12.73
N LEU A 563 12.22 13.64 13.45
CA LEU A 563 12.91 14.84 12.94
C LEU A 563 14.40 14.62 12.74
N SER A 564 14.88 13.39 12.96
CA SER A 564 16.27 13.03 12.74
C SER A 564 16.63 12.96 11.25
N ALA A 565 17.93 13.02 10.97
CA ALA A 565 18.47 12.91 9.63
C ALA A 565 18.21 11.50 9.03
N LEU A 566 18.44 10.44 9.82
CA LEU A 566 18.16 9.06 9.40
C LEU A 566 16.69 8.80 9.09
N PHE A 567 15.76 9.36 9.87
CA PHE A 567 14.34 9.25 9.54
C PHE A 567 14.02 10.00 8.24
N SER A 568 14.62 11.19 8.06
CA SER A 568 14.47 12.03 6.87
C SER A 568 15.01 11.38 5.58
N ALA A 569 15.88 10.38 5.69
CA ALA A 569 16.36 9.58 4.56
C ALA A 569 15.24 8.75 3.89
N TYR A 570 14.18 8.42 4.64
CA TYR A 570 13.12 7.51 4.19
C TYR A 570 11.74 8.15 4.17
N GLN A 571 11.51 9.20 4.97
CA GLN A 571 10.21 9.82 5.18
C GLN A 571 10.35 11.33 5.36
N GLN A 572 9.31 12.11 5.04
CA GLN A 572 9.33 13.56 5.25
C GLN A 572 9.39 13.87 6.76
N PRO A 573 10.33 14.70 7.26
CA PRO A 573 10.39 15.05 8.68
C PRO A 573 9.13 15.80 9.13
N ALA A 574 8.53 15.32 10.22
CA ALA A 574 7.43 15.95 10.94
C ALA A 574 7.41 15.47 12.39
N ARG A 575 6.69 16.16 13.28
CA ARG A 575 6.64 15.80 14.70
C ARG A 575 5.88 14.49 14.94
N LEU A 576 6.40 13.63 15.81
CA LEU A 576 5.62 12.57 16.46
C LEU A 576 4.75 13.20 17.57
N ILE A 577 3.43 12.97 17.54
CA ILE A 577 2.49 13.55 18.50
C ILE A 577 1.64 12.48 19.19
N PRO A 578 1.22 12.69 20.46
CA PRO A 578 0.25 11.83 21.11
C PRO A 578 -1.13 11.99 20.45
N THR A 579 -1.78 10.87 20.15
CA THR A 579 -3.10 10.88 19.50
C THR A 579 -4.08 9.94 20.18
N ALA A 580 -5.37 10.20 19.99
CA ALA A 580 -6.45 9.26 20.26
C ALA A 580 -6.95 8.71 18.92
N VAL A 581 -6.99 7.40 18.76
CA VAL A 581 -7.31 6.71 17.51
C VAL A 581 -8.51 5.80 17.72
N TYR A 582 -9.44 5.76 16.77
CA TYR A 582 -10.50 4.74 16.76
C TYR A 582 -10.87 4.35 15.32
N GLU A 583 -11.23 3.08 15.10
CA GLU A 583 -11.65 2.58 13.79
C GLU A 583 -13.15 2.27 13.78
N LEU A 584 -13.88 2.92 12.88
CA LEU A 584 -15.29 2.69 12.62
C LEU A 584 -15.49 1.81 11.39
N ALA A 585 -16.56 1.02 11.39
CA ALA A 585 -17.04 0.37 10.18
C ALA A 585 -17.45 1.44 9.17
N LEU A 586 -17.02 1.28 7.91
CA LEU A 586 -17.39 2.16 6.81
C LEU A 586 -18.19 1.34 5.77
N PRO A 587 -19.53 1.43 5.76
CA PRO A 587 -20.34 0.75 4.77
C PRO A 587 -20.00 1.20 3.34
N GLN A 588 -20.09 0.27 2.39
CA GLN A 588 -19.76 0.51 0.98
C GLN A 588 -20.57 1.66 0.35
N SER A 589 -21.81 1.86 0.80
CA SER A 589 -22.72 2.88 0.26
C SER A 589 -22.37 4.30 0.71
N ILE A 590 -21.53 4.47 1.74
CA ILE A 590 -21.26 5.79 2.28
C ILE A 590 -20.47 6.64 1.27
N ARG A 591 -20.88 7.90 1.10
CA ARG A 591 -20.19 8.86 0.22
C ARG A 591 -19.71 10.10 0.95
N ASN A 592 -20.46 10.57 1.95
CA ASN A 592 -20.14 11.79 2.68
C ASN A 592 -19.97 11.52 4.16
N ILE A 593 -19.00 12.18 4.78
CA ILE A 593 -18.80 12.18 6.22
C ILE A 593 -18.78 13.62 6.70
N LYS A 594 -19.52 13.92 7.76
CA LYS A 594 -19.46 15.20 8.47
C LYS A 594 -18.96 14.98 9.89
N ILE A 595 -18.10 15.88 10.37
CA ILE A 595 -17.65 15.87 11.76
C ILE A 595 -17.62 17.29 12.31
N TRP A 596 -18.12 17.45 13.54
CA TRP A 596 -18.22 18.74 14.23
C TRP A 596 -18.14 18.57 15.74
N GLN A 597 -17.96 19.68 16.44
CA GLN A 597 -17.97 19.70 17.91
C GLN A 597 -19.40 19.82 18.44
N ALA A 598 -19.76 18.96 19.40
CA ALA A 598 -21.06 19.02 20.07
C ALA A 598 -21.04 19.97 21.27
N SER A 599 -19.94 20.00 22.02
CA SER A 599 -19.78 20.82 23.22
C SER A 599 -19.59 22.29 22.87
N ASN A 600 -20.17 23.21 23.66
CA ASN A 600 -20.02 24.66 23.46
C ASN A 600 -18.65 25.20 23.91
N LEU A 601 -17.55 24.62 23.42
CA LEU A 601 -16.18 25.03 23.73
C LEU A 601 -15.57 25.79 22.56
N THR A 602 -14.79 26.82 22.85
CA THR A 602 -14.12 27.67 21.83
C THR A 602 -12.76 27.15 21.40
N ALA A 603 -12.13 26.27 22.17
CA ALA A 603 -10.84 25.70 21.83
C ALA A 603 -10.98 24.76 20.61
N PRO A 604 -10.13 24.86 19.58
CA PRO A 604 -10.21 23.97 18.43
C PRO A 604 -9.84 22.53 18.81
N VAL A 605 -10.36 21.56 18.06
CA VAL A 605 -9.87 20.18 18.06
C VAL A 605 -9.28 19.88 16.70
N ASN A 606 -8.02 19.44 16.67
CA ASN A 606 -7.38 19.00 15.44
C ASN A 606 -7.60 17.50 15.26
N LEU A 607 -8.09 17.11 14.07
CA LEU A 607 -8.29 15.71 13.73
C LEU A 607 -7.87 15.40 12.30
N ALA A 608 -7.44 14.16 12.10
CA ALA A 608 -7.22 13.55 10.80
C ALA A 608 -8.22 12.40 10.61
N LEU A 609 -8.68 12.23 9.37
CA LEU A 609 -9.51 11.10 8.95
C LEU A 609 -8.75 10.29 7.91
N GLN A 610 -8.85 8.96 7.99
CA GLN A 610 -8.30 8.06 6.99
C GLN A 610 -9.31 6.95 6.71
N TYR A 611 -9.34 6.43 5.50
CA TYR A 611 -10.13 5.24 5.17
C TYR A 611 -9.22 4.11 4.70
N ARG A 612 -9.65 2.87 4.93
CA ARG A 612 -8.87 1.69 4.55
C ARG A 612 -9.07 1.38 3.06
N SER A 613 -7.98 1.23 2.33
CA SER A 613 -7.92 0.98 0.90
C SER A 613 -7.08 -0.26 0.58
N SER A 614 -7.28 -0.85 -0.59
CA SER A 614 -6.48 -1.99 -1.08
C SER A 614 -5.11 -1.54 -1.57
N LYS A 615 -4.07 -2.35 -1.32
CA LYS A 615 -2.78 -2.29 -2.01
C LYS A 615 -2.86 -3.15 -3.28
N PRO A 616 -2.17 -2.77 -4.37
CA PRO A 616 -1.90 -3.71 -5.46
C PRO A 616 -0.98 -4.84 -4.97
N PHE A 617 -1.09 -6.01 -5.59
CA PHE A 617 -0.12 -7.08 -5.42
C PHE A 617 1.16 -6.73 -6.16
N LEU A 618 2.25 -6.61 -5.41
CA LEU A 618 3.58 -6.32 -5.91
C LEU A 618 4.56 -7.32 -5.31
N PHE A 619 5.45 -7.85 -6.13
CA PHE A 619 6.54 -8.71 -5.67
C PHE A 619 7.61 -7.92 -4.91
N SER A 620 8.15 -8.54 -3.84
CA SER A 620 9.45 -8.14 -3.30
C SER A 620 10.56 -8.45 -4.31
N GLU A 621 11.73 -7.83 -4.14
CA GLU A 621 12.90 -8.04 -4.98
C GLU A 621 13.21 -9.53 -5.20
N SER A 622 13.40 -10.27 -4.11
CA SER A 622 13.79 -11.68 -4.16
C SER A 622 12.69 -12.55 -4.79
N SER A 623 11.41 -12.18 -4.57
CA SER A 623 10.26 -12.84 -5.19
C SER A 623 10.26 -12.64 -6.70
N TYR A 624 10.47 -11.40 -7.16
CA TYR A 624 10.50 -11.05 -8.58
C TYR A 624 11.64 -11.76 -9.31
N GLN A 625 12.86 -11.70 -8.75
CA GLN A 625 14.01 -12.38 -9.32
C GLN A 625 13.83 -13.90 -9.38
N ALA A 626 13.18 -14.51 -8.39
CA ALA A 626 12.87 -15.94 -8.41
C ALA A 626 11.91 -16.29 -9.57
N ARG A 627 10.85 -15.50 -9.78
CA ARG A 627 9.91 -15.71 -10.91
C ARG A 627 10.57 -15.54 -12.28
N LEU A 628 11.48 -14.56 -12.40
CA LEU A 628 12.24 -14.36 -13.64
C LEU A 628 13.14 -15.54 -13.97
N ARG A 629 13.78 -16.19 -12.99
CA ARG A 629 14.63 -17.37 -13.22
C ARG A 629 13.87 -18.57 -13.76
N ASP A 630 12.60 -18.72 -13.37
CA ASP A 630 11.73 -19.83 -13.79
C ASP A 630 11.05 -19.60 -15.16
N SER A 631 11.28 -18.44 -15.79
CA SER A 631 10.54 -18.01 -16.98
C SER A 631 11.46 -17.75 -18.18
N SER A 632 10.96 -17.94 -19.40
CA SER A 632 11.71 -17.64 -20.63
C SER A 632 11.57 -16.17 -21.03
N ARG A 633 12.67 -15.41 -21.00
CA ARG A 633 12.70 -13.97 -21.34
C ARG A 633 12.10 -13.66 -22.72
N SER A 634 12.42 -14.45 -23.74
CA SER A 634 11.91 -14.22 -25.11
C SER A 634 10.40 -14.35 -25.21
N ARG A 635 9.83 -15.34 -24.50
CA ARG A 635 8.38 -15.52 -24.41
C ARG A 635 7.74 -14.38 -23.62
N LEU A 636 8.32 -13.99 -22.49
CA LEU A 636 7.84 -12.86 -21.70
C LEU A 636 7.81 -11.57 -22.52
N GLN A 637 8.85 -11.29 -23.30
CA GLN A 637 8.92 -10.12 -24.17
C GLN A 637 7.85 -10.16 -25.27
N GLN A 638 7.73 -11.30 -25.96
CA GLN A 638 6.70 -11.49 -26.98
C GLN A 638 5.31 -11.25 -26.40
N GLN A 639 5.06 -11.72 -25.18
CA GLN A 639 3.76 -11.62 -24.55
C GLN A 639 3.43 -10.20 -24.09
N PHE A 640 4.39 -9.51 -23.47
CA PHE A 640 4.23 -8.10 -23.13
C PHE A 640 3.84 -7.25 -24.36
N PHE A 641 4.47 -7.50 -25.53
CA PHE A 641 4.09 -6.83 -26.77
C PHE A 641 2.74 -7.24 -27.34
N GLN A 642 2.31 -8.49 -27.13
CA GLN A 642 0.96 -8.94 -27.49
C GLN A 642 -0.10 -8.26 -26.61
N ASP A 643 0.16 -8.14 -25.31
CA ASP A 643 -0.73 -7.51 -24.34
C ASP A 643 -0.88 -6.00 -24.65
N LEU A 644 0.20 -5.30 -25.01
CA LEU A 644 0.15 -3.91 -25.50
C LEU A 644 -0.66 -3.73 -26.81
N ARG A 645 -0.84 -4.81 -27.60
CA ARG A 645 -1.67 -4.81 -28.81
C ARG A 645 -3.09 -5.30 -28.57
N GLY A 646 -3.44 -5.69 -27.34
CA GLY A 646 -4.74 -6.26 -27.00
C GLY A 646 -4.98 -7.66 -27.58
N LEU A 647 -3.93 -8.42 -27.88
CA LEU A 647 -4.04 -9.77 -28.44
C LEU A 647 -4.08 -10.81 -27.32
N ALA A 648 -5.04 -11.75 -27.39
CA ALA A 648 -5.13 -12.85 -26.45
C ALA A 648 -3.92 -13.80 -26.57
N SER A 649 -3.42 -14.29 -25.43
CA SER A 649 -2.25 -15.15 -25.34
C SER A 649 -2.55 -16.37 -24.45
N ASP A 650 -1.99 -17.53 -24.81
CA ASP A 650 -2.12 -18.79 -24.05
C ASP A 650 -1.06 -18.83 -22.94
N LYS A 651 -1.45 -19.09 -21.67
CA LYS A 651 -0.66 -18.66 -20.50
C LYS A 651 -0.26 -19.82 -19.59
N SER A 652 1.02 -19.89 -19.20
CA SER A 652 1.45 -20.70 -18.04
C SER A 652 1.35 -19.90 -16.73
N MET A 653 1.20 -20.60 -15.60
CA MET A 653 0.99 -19.98 -14.28
C MET A 653 2.10 -18.99 -13.82
N PRO A 654 3.41 -19.26 -13.99
CA PRO A 654 4.47 -18.30 -13.60
C PRO A 654 4.46 -17.03 -14.45
N GLU A 655 4.20 -17.17 -15.76
CA GLU A 655 4.13 -16.06 -16.70
C GLU A 655 2.92 -15.16 -16.39
N GLN A 656 1.80 -15.75 -15.97
CA GLN A 656 0.61 -15.00 -15.53
C GLN A 656 0.87 -14.13 -14.29
N GLN A 657 1.65 -14.63 -13.33
CA GLN A 657 2.02 -13.86 -12.13
C GLN A 657 2.93 -12.66 -12.46
N LEU A 658 3.90 -12.83 -13.38
CA LEU A 658 4.76 -11.73 -13.84
C LEU A 658 3.99 -10.70 -14.68
N GLN A 659 3.05 -11.13 -15.53
CA GLN A 659 2.17 -10.21 -16.26
C GLN A 659 1.30 -9.38 -15.30
N ASN A 660 0.80 -10.01 -14.25
CA ASN A 660 0.02 -9.31 -13.24
C ASN A 660 0.84 -8.20 -12.55
N GLU A 661 2.13 -8.42 -12.32
CA GLU A 661 3.07 -7.39 -11.84
C GLU A 661 3.24 -6.24 -12.86
N TRP A 662 3.21 -6.54 -14.17
CA TRP A 662 3.36 -5.56 -15.24
C TRP A 662 2.07 -4.81 -15.60
N LEU A 663 0.91 -5.22 -15.09
CA LEU A 663 -0.37 -4.60 -15.45
C LEU A 663 -0.39 -3.07 -15.22
N GLY A 664 0.26 -2.58 -14.17
CA GLY A 664 0.38 -1.14 -13.92
C GLY A 664 1.19 -0.41 -15.00
N LEU A 665 2.26 -1.04 -15.49
CA LEU A 665 3.09 -0.53 -16.59
C LEU A 665 2.32 -0.56 -17.91
N GLU A 666 1.61 -1.66 -18.20
CA GLU A 666 0.78 -1.78 -19.40
C GLU A 666 -0.30 -0.69 -19.46
N ARG A 667 -1.00 -0.47 -18.34
CA ARG A 667 -2.00 0.60 -18.21
C ARG A 667 -1.39 1.97 -18.43
N LEU A 668 -0.22 2.24 -17.86
CA LEU A 668 0.52 3.48 -18.11
C LEU A 668 0.80 3.65 -19.60
N VAL A 669 1.52 2.70 -20.22
CA VAL A 669 1.93 2.77 -21.63
C VAL A 669 0.73 2.95 -22.56
N LEU A 670 -0.37 2.23 -22.32
CA LEU A 670 -1.58 2.33 -23.13
C LEU A 670 -2.30 3.68 -22.94
N SER A 671 -2.34 4.21 -21.71
CA SER A 671 -2.93 5.53 -21.46
C SER A 671 -2.14 6.64 -22.15
N GLU A 672 -0.80 6.59 -22.06
CA GLU A 672 0.09 7.54 -22.72
C GLU A 672 0.00 7.44 -24.26
N TYR A 673 -0.10 6.24 -24.81
CA TYR A 673 -0.32 6.05 -26.24
C TYR A 673 -1.64 6.68 -26.71
N ARG A 674 -2.73 6.54 -25.95
CA ARG A 674 -4.02 7.15 -26.29
C ARG A 674 -3.96 8.67 -26.24
N LEU A 675 -3.31 9.23 -25.21
CA LEU A 675 -3.07 10.67 -25.10
C LEU A 675 -2.27 11.19 -26.29
N PHE A 676 -1.19 10.51 -26.67
CA PHE A 676 -0.38 10.88 -27.83
C PHE A 676 -1.18 10.84 -29.13
N LYS A 677 -1.93 9.76 -29.34
CA LYS A 677 -2.73 9.53 -30.55
C LYS A 677 -3.89 10.51 -30.68
N ALA A 678 -4.54 10.88 -29.58
CA ALA A 678 -5.67 11.82 -29.59
C ALA A 678 -5.29 13.21 -30.13
N ALA A 679 -4.01 13.59 -30.01
CA ALA A 679 -3.50 14.86 -30.53
C ALA A 679 -3.35 14.89 -32.07
N VAL A 680 -3.47 13.75 -32.76
CA VAL A 680 -3.22 13.64 -34.21
C VAL A 680 -4.25 12.75 -34.92
N ALA A 681 -5.07 13.34 -35.79
CA ALA A 681 -6.02 12.59 -36.60
C ALA A 681 -5.34 11.94 -37.82
N GLN A 682 -5.68 10.69 -38.12
CA GLN A 682 -5.24 10.03 -39.35
C GLN A 682 -5.89 10.71 -40.56
N LYS A 683 -5.08 11.26 -41.47
CA LYS A 683 -5.59 11.83 -42.72
C LYS A 683 -5.87 10.71 -43.74
N PRO A 684 -6.97 10.78 -44.50
CA PRO A 684 -7.21 9.86 -45.61
C PRO A 684 -6.14 10.03 -46.70
N ALA A 685 -5.82 8.95 -47.41
CA ALA A 685 -4.83 8.96 -48.47
C ALA A 685 -5.26 9.89 -49.63
N THR A 686 -4.41 10.84 -49.99
CA THR A 686 -4.61 11.72 -51.15
C THR A 686 -4.20 11.03 -52.46
N GLN A 687 -4.96 11.23 -53.53
CA GLN A 687 -4.61 10.73 -54.86
C GLN A 687 -3.52 11.63 -55.49
N ALA A 688 -2.47 11.03 -56.07
CA ALA A 688 -1.43 11.77 -56.78
C ALA A 688 -2.03 12.45 -58.03
N LEU A 689 -1.80 13.76 -58.15
CA LEU A 689 -2.29 14.58 -59.26
C LEU A 689 -1.15 15.02 -60.21
N TYR A 690 0.12 14.94 -59.80
CA TYR A 690 1.29 15.37 -60.59
C TYR A 690 2.16 14.22 -61.12
N SER A 691 2.89 14.47 -62.21
CA SER A 691 3.91 13.55 -62.74
C SER A 691 5.20 13.57 -61.89
N LYS A 692 5.98 12.48 -61.94
CA LYS A 692 7.23 12.34 -61.15
C LYS A 692 8.28 13.44 -61.45
N SER A 693 8.34 13.94 -62.68
CA SER A 693 9.27 15.01 -63.05
C SER A 693 8.88 16.35 -62.42
N GLN A 694 7.58 16.68 -62.42
CA GLN A 694 7.05 17.89 -61.80
C GLN A 694 7.31 17.89 -60.29
N ILE A 695 7.05 16.77 -59.61
CA ILE A 695 7.33 16.63 -58.17
C ILE A 695 8.83 16.88 -57.87
N SER A 696 9.72 16.33 -58.70
CA SER A 696 11.17 16.50 -58.52
C SER A 696 11.61 17.95 -58.71
N GLU A 697 11.00 18.67 -59.65
CA GLU A 697 11.25 20.09 -59.87
C GLU A 697 10.78 20.93 -58.67
N THR A 698 9.56 20.70 -58.16
CA THR A 698 9.03 21.40 -56.99
C THR A 698 9.87 21.12 -55.73
N ILE A 699 10.38 19.89 -55.54
CA ILE A 699 11.31 19.56 -54.44
C ILE A 699 12.61 20.37 -54.56
N ASN A 700 13.15 20.55 -55.77
CA ASN A 700 14.36 21.34 -55.97
C ASN A 700 14.13 22.83 -55.68
N LEU A 701 12.96 23.37 -56.06
CA LEU A 701 12.55 24.73 -55.72
C LEU A 701 12.43 24.91 -54.20
N ALA A 702 11.78 23.97 -53.50
CA ALA A 702 11.64 23.99 -52.06
C ALA A 702 13.01 24.01 -51.35
N LYS A 703 13.93 23.11 -51.74
CA LYS A 703 15.29 23.06 -51.19
C LYS A 703 16.11 24.31 -51.51
N ALA A 704 15.90 24.91 -52.68
CA ALA A 704 16.57 26.16 -53.03
C ALA A 704 16.09 27.33 -52.16
N ALA A 705 14.78 27.40 -51.87
CA ALA A 705 14.20 28.38 -50.97
C ALA A 705 14.70 28.18 -49.53
N GLU A 706 14.78 26.94 -49.02
CA GLU A 706 15.36 26.64 -47.70
C GLU A 706 16.81 27.13 -47.58
N ARG A 707 17.65 26.87 -48.58
CA ARG A 707 19.05 27.32 -48.60
C ARG A 707 19.17 28.85 -48.60
N GLN A 708 18.19 29.53 -49.18
CA GLN A 708 18.09 30.99 -49.22
C GLN A 708 17.40 31.57 -47.99
N GLN A 709 16.99 30.74 -47.02
CA GLN A 709 16.21 31.14 -45.83
C GLN A 709 14.87 31.81 -46.17
N GLN A 710 14.34 31.52 -47.35
CA GLN A 710 13.02 31.94 -47.84
C GLN A 710 11.97 30.95 -47.32
N TRP A 711 11.69 31.05 -46.01
CA TRP A 711 10.91 30.03 -45.30
C TRP A 711 9.45 29.97 -45.75
N LEU A 712 8.83 31.11 -46.10
CA LEU A 712 7.45 31.13 -46.56
C LEU A 712 7.33 30.48 -47.96
N GLU A 713 8.22 30.83 -48.89
CA GLU A 713 8.25 30.21 -50.22
C GLU A 713 8.59 28.71 -50.13
N ALA A 714 9.51 28.32 -49.24
CA ALA A 714 9.79 26.92 -48.98
C ALA A 714 8.55 26.16 -48.46
N LEU A 715 7.75 26.79 -47.58
CA LEU A 715 6.52 26.19 -47.06
C LEU A 715 5.49 25.96 -48.16
N GLU A 716 5.33 26.92 -49.07
CA GLU A 716 4.42 26.81 -50.22
C GLU A 716 4.85 25.66 -51.15
N TYR A 717 6.12 25.62 -51.57
CA TYR A 717 6.62 24.55 -52.42
C TYR A 717 6.53 23.17 -51.76
N TRP A 718 6.82 23.06 -50.46
CA TRP A 718 6.61 21.79 -49.73
C TRP A 718 5.14 21.42 -49.63
N GLY A 719 4.25 22.38 -49.39
CA GLY A 719 2.80 22.16 -49.39
C GLY A 719 2.30 21.62 -50.72
N ASP A 720 2.80 22.14 -51.84
CA ASP A 720 2.50 21.64 -53.18
C ASP A 720 2.96 20.18 -53.34
N VAL A 721 4.16 19.82 -52.88
CA VAL A 721 4.63 18.43 -52.91
C VAL A 721 3.72 17.54 -52.04
N VAL A 722 3.33 17.98 -50.84
CA VAL A 722 2.46 17.20 -49.94
C VAL A 722 1.08 16.92 -50.56
N ASN A 723 0.54 17.88 -51.31
CA ASN A 723 -0.78 17.75 -51.93
C ASN A 723 -0.79 16.88 -53.19
N HIS A 724 0.34 16.78 -53.91
CA HIS A 724 0.38 16.17 -55.24
C HIS A 724 1.28 14.93 -55.35
N ALA A 725 2.18 14.68 -54.39
CA ALA A 725 3.02 13.48 -54.30
C ALA A 725 2.35 12.35 -53.50
N GLN A 726 2.90 11.14 -53.62
CA GLN A 726 2.47 9.95 -52.89
C GLN A 726 3.64 9.28 -52.15
N ASP A 727 3.28 8.38 -51.23
CA ASP A 727 4.19 7.50 -50.50
C ASP A 727 5.33 8.27 -49.81
N LEU A 728 6.58 7.78 -49.94
CA LEU A 728 7.75 8.32 -49.27
C LEU A 728 8.05 9.79 -49.61
N GLN A 729 7.77 10.23 -50.84
CA GLN A 729 8.02 11.63 -51.25
C GLN A 729 7.09 12.60 -50.53
N GLN A 730 5.82 12.21 -50.37
CA GLN A 730 4.85 12.98 -49.60
C GLN A 730 5.28 13.10 -48.14
N GLN A 731 5.67 11.99 -47.52
CA GLN A 731 6.11 11.96 -46.12
C GLN A 731 7.41 12.76 -45.90
N GLN A 732 8.36 12.70 -46.83
CA GLN A 732 9.57 13.53 -46.81
C GLN A 732 9.24 15.03 -46.88
N ALA A 733 8.30 15.41 -47.75
CA ALA A 733 7.83 16.78 -47.85
C ALA A 733 7.10 17.25 -46.58
N GLN A 734 6.29 16.38 -45.95
CA GLN A 734 5.67 16.66 -44.65
C GLN A 734 6.71 16.87 -43.55
N LEU A 735 7.78 16.06 -43.51
CA LEU A 735 8.86 16.25 -42.55
C LEU A 735 9.59 17.58 -42.77
N ALA A 736 9.88 17.93 -44.03
CA ALA A 736 10.48 19.21 -44.38
C ALA A 736 9.55 20.40 -44.03
N GLN A 737 8.25 20.25 -44.28
CA GLN A 737 7.22 21.22 -43.88
C GLN A 737 7.26 21.48 -42.36
N ALA A 738 7.40 20.43 -41.55
CA ALA A 738 7.52 20.58 -40.10
C ALA A 738 8.78 21.37 -39.69
N VAL A 739 9.91 21.15 -40.38
CA VAL A 739 11.15 21.93 -40.15
C VAL A 739 10.94 23.40 -40.50
N VAL A 740 10.31 23.69 -41.65
CA VAL A 740 10.03 25.06 -42.10
C VAL A 740 9.06 25.77 -41.15
N LEU A 741 8.00 25.09 -40.69
CA LEU A 741 7.06 25.62 -39.68
C LEU A 741 7.78 26.02 -38.38
N SER A 742 8.72 25.18 -37.90
CA SER A 742 9.55 25.53 -36.74
C SER A 742 10.41 26.77 -36.97
N LYS A 743 10.90 27.02 -38.20
CA LYS A 743 11.67 28.22 -38.55
C LYS A 743 10.81 29.48 -38.67
N LEU A 744 9.53 29.33 -39.00
CA LEU A 744 8.53 30.40 -39.05
C LEU A 744 7.94 30.75 -37.67
N GLY A 745 8.29 30.02 -36.61
CA GLY A 745 7.75 30.22 -35.26
C GLY A 745 6.44 29.47 -34.98
N GLU A 746 5.97 28.65 -35.94
CA GLU A 746 4.74 27.84 -35.83
C GLU A 746 5.02 26.50 -35.14
N HIS A 747 5.51 26.57 -33.89
CA HIS A 747 5.99 25.40 -33.14
C HIS A 747 4.90 24.34 -32.93
N TYR A 748 3.68 24.74 -32.60
CA TYR A 748 2.56 23.82 -32.38
C TYR A 748 2.22 23.00 -33.64
N LEU A 749 2.14 23.65 -34.81
CA LEU A 749 1.85 22.97 -36.06
C LEU A 749 2.99 22.05 -36.48
N ALA A 750 4.24 22.49 -36.29
CA ALA A 750 5.42 21.68 -36.55
C ALA A 750 5.44 20.41 -35.67
N GLU A 751 5.16 20.55 -34.37
CA GLU A 751 5.10 19.45 -33.43
C GLU A 751 3.97 18.48 -33.80
N SER A 752 2.75 18.98 -34.05
CA SER A 752 1.61 18.16 -34.44
C SER A 752 1.90 17.33 -35.70
N LEU A 753 2.56 17.93 -36.70
CA LEU A 753 2.96 17.22 -37.92
C LEU A 753 4.03 16.17 -37.65
N ARG A 754 5.03 16.45 -36.80
CA ARG A 754 6.02 15.44 -36.38
C ARG A 754 5.39 14.29 -35.61
N ARG A 755 4.42 14.55 -34.72
CA ARG A 755 3.66 13.52 -33.99
C ARG A 755 2.84 12.64 -34.95
N TYR A 756 2.27 13.23 -36.00
CA TYR A 756 1.59 12.46 -37.04
C TYR A 756 2.57 11.54 -37.78
N LEU A 757 3.71 12.08 -38.21
CA LEU A 757 4.73 11.31 -38.95
C LEU A 757 5.33 10.19 -38.10
N SER A 758 5.50 10.39 -36.79
CA SER A 758 6.05 9.36 -35.91
C SER A 758 5.15 8.12 -35.82
N LEU A 759 3.82 8.26 -35.90
CA LEU A 759 2.89 7.13 -35.84
C LEU A 759 2.60 6.48 -37.20
N TYR A 760 2.43 7.29 -38.25
CA TYR A 760 1.80 6.87 -39.50
C TYR A 760 2.72 6.86 -40.73
N ALA A 761 3.94 7.43 -40.65
CA ALA A 761 4.87 7.43 -41.78
C ALA A 761 5.65 6.09 -41.90
N ASP A 762 6.37 5.93 -43.01
CA ASP A 762 7.34 4.85 -43.20
C ASP A 762 8.44 4.88 -42.14
N GLU A 763 9.13 3.74 -41.97
CA GLU A 763 10.06 3.52 -40.86
C GLU A 763 11.12 4.64 -40.74
N SER A 764 11.80 4.94 -41.85
CA SER A 764 12.89 5.92 -41.91
C SER A 764 12.46 7.38 -41.66
N ILE A 765 11.22 7.76 -42.00
CA ILE A 765 10.70 9.11 -41.78
C ILE A 765 10.19 9.26 -40.35
N SER A 766 9.51 8.23 -39.85
CA SER A 766 9.06 8.21 -38.47
C SER A 766 10.23 8.26 -37.49
N GLU A 767 11.33 7.51 -37.71
CA GLU A 767 12.53 7.61 -36.84
C GLU A 767 13.13 9.02 -36.81
N GLN A 768 13.15 9.72 -37.95
CA GLN A 768 13.59 11.12 -37.99
C GLN A 768 12.64 12.04 -37.22
N ALA A 769 11.33 11.85 -37.35
CA ALA A 769 10.34 12.62 -36.60
C ALA A 769 10.45 12.37 -35.08
N ILE A 770 10.66 11.11 -34.66
CA ILE A 770 10.88 10.71 -33.26
C ILE A 770 12.14 11.39 -32.72
N GLN A 771 13.25 11.37 -33.47
CA GLN A 771 14.51 12.01 -33.05
C GLN A 771 14.36 13.53 -32.91
N GLN A 772 13.64 14.18 -33.83
CA GLN A 772 13.37 15.61 -33.75
C GLN A 772 12.50 15.95 -32.53
N LEU A 773 11.41 15.22 -32.30
CA LEU A 773 10.55 15.41 -31.11
C LEU A 773 11.32 15.15 -29.80
N THR A 774 12.11 14.08 -29.74
CA THR A 774 12.93 13.75 -28.57
C THR A 774 13.91 14.88 -28.26
N THR A 775 14.53 15.45 -29.29
CA THR A 775 15.48 16.58 -29.14
C THR A 775 14.76 17.83 -28.63
N GLU A 776 13.59 18.13 -29.21
CA GLU A 776 12.74 19.26 -28.83
C GLU A 776 12.30 19.16 -27.36
N TYR A 777 11.74 18.03 -26.94
CA TYR A 777 11.30 17.83 -25.55
C TYR A 777 12.46 17.84 -24.55
N ARG A 778 13.63 17.30 -24.90
CA ARG A 778 14.82 17.40 -24.05
C ARG A 778 15.29 18.84 -23.87
N GLN A 779 15.24 19.65 -24.93
CA GLN A 779 15.59 21.08 -24.84
C GLN A 779 14.58 21.86 -23.98
N GLN A 780 13.32 21.46 -24.03
CA GLN A 780 12.23 22.03 -23.20
C GLN A 780 12.22 21.49 -21.76
N HIS A 781 13.02 20.47 -21.45
CA HIS A 781 12.99 19.75 -20.18
C HIS A 781 11.62 19.11 -19.86
N ASP A 782 10.87 18.73 -20.90
CA ASP A 782 9.54 18.13 -20.77
C ASP A 782 9.62 16.59 -20.68
N ALA A 783 9.89 16.11 -19.47
CA ALA A 783 9.98 14.68 -19.18
C ALA A 783 8.64 13.94 -19.41
N PHE A 784 7.49 14.61 -19.24
CA PHE A 784 6.18 14.00 -19.47
C PHE A 784 5.92 13.78 -20.97
N ALA A 785 6.24 14.76 -21.82
CA ALA A 785 6.13 14.60 -23.27
C ALA A 785 7.09 13.52 -23.79
N LEU A 786 8.29 13.40 -23.23
CA LEU A 786 9.22 12.30 -23.54
C LEU A 786 8.63 10.92 -23.21
N GLN A 787 8.01 10.77 -22.03
CA GLN A 787 7.34 9.52 -21.64
C GLN A 787 6.16 9.21 -22.56
N THR A 788 5.34 10.22 -22.86
CA THR A 788 4.19 10.11 -23.74
C THR A 788 4.60 9.62 -25.13
N LEU A 789 5.64 10.24 -25.71
CA LEU A 789 6.23 9.84 -26.98
C LEU A 789 6.79 8.41 -26.92
N ALA A 790 7.65 8.10 -25.94
CA ALA A 790 8.30 6.80 -25.85
C ALA A 790 7.30 5.65 -25.68
N ALA A 791 6.25 5.84 -24.87
CA ALA A 791 5.16 4.89 -24.72
C ALA A 791 4.41 4.67 -26.04
N ALA A 792 4.09 5.76 -26.75
CA ALA A 792 3.37 5.67 -28.01
C ALA A 792 4.15 4.93 -29.10
N ILE A 793 5.46 5.19 -29.21
CA ILE A 793 6.33 4.50 -30.16
C ILE A 793 6.50 3.03 -29.79
N LEU A 794 6.60 2.69 -28.50
CA LEU A 794 6.71 1.30 -28.08
C LEU A 794 5.49 0.46 -28.50
N VAL A 795 4.28 1.00 -28.35
CA VAL A 795 3.03 0.34 -28.77
C VAL A 795 3.01 0.15 -30.29
N GLN A 796 3.34 1.20 -31.04
CA GLN A 796 3.27 1.19 -32.50
C GLN A 796 4.37 0.31 -33.13
N ARG A 797 5.58 0.35 -32.58
CA ARG A 797 6.80 -0.29 -33.12
C ARG A 797 7.63 -0.91 -31.99
N PRO A 798 7.23 -2.05 -31.44
CA PRO A 798 7.94 -2.66 -30.32
C PRO A 798 9.37 -3.07 -30.72
N SER A 799 10.37 -2.52 -30.02
CA SER A 799 11.79 -2.84 -30.20
C SER A 799 12.54 -2.66 -28.87
N SER A 800 13.71 -3.30 -28.72
CA SER A 800 14.55 -3.10 -27.53
C SER A 800 15.06 -1.65 -27.41
N ASN A 801 15.27 -0.95 -28.53
CA ASN A 801 15.65 0.47 -28.53
C ASN A 801 14.52 1.36 -28.00
N HIS A 802 13.27 1.07 -28.34
CA HIS A 802 12.12 1.82 -27.83
C HIS A 802 11.85 1.51 -26.35
N ILE A 803 12.16 0.29 -25.87
CA ILE A 803 12.16 0.01 -24.43
C ILE A 803 13.23 0.87 -23.72
N LEU A 804 14.43 1.01 -24.28
CA LEU A 804 15.47 1.88 -23.69
C LEU A 804 15.04 3.35 -23.63
N GLN A 805 14.40 3.87 -24.69
CA GLN A 805 13.84 5.22 -24.68
C GLN A 805 12.76 5.39 -23.61
N LEU A 806 11.87 4.40 -23.47
CA LEU A 806 10.85 4.41 -22.43
C LEU A 806 11.48 4.34 -21.03
N MET A 807 12.52 3.51 -20.83
CA MET A 807 13.24 3.43 -19.56
C MET A 807 13.89 4.77 -19.17
N ASP A 808 14.50 5.49 -20.13
CA ASP A 808 15.08 6.82 -19.90
C ASP A 808 13.99 7.82 -19.46
N ALA A 809 12.86 7.86 -20.18
CA ALA A 809 11.76 8.74 -19.85
C ALA A 809 11.09 8.41 -18.50
N LEU A 810 10.87 7.13 -18.20
CA LEU A 810 10.34 6.67 -16.91
C LEU A 810 11.27 7.05 -15.75
N LEU A 811 12.58 6.94 -15.96
CA LEU A 811 13.57 7.30 -14.95
C LEU A 811 13.55 8.81 -14.65
N GLN A 812 13.37 9.65 -15.66
CA GLN A 812 13.24 11.11 -15.49
C GLN A 812 11.96 11.51 -14.75
N ASN A 813 10.88 10.74 -14.89
CA ASN A 813 9.61 10.95 -14.17
C ASN A 813 9.54 10.21 -12.82
N GLY A 814 10.64 9.60 -12.35
CA GLY A 814 10.68 8.91 -11.05
C GLY A 814 9.93 7.57 -11.00
N GLU A 815 9.59 6.98 -12.14
CA GLU A 815 8.89 5.70 -12.26
C GLU A 815 9.86 4.50 -12.11
N TYR A 816 10.64 4.51 -11.03
CA TYR A 816 11.77 3.60 -10.79
C TYR A 816 11.40 2.11 -10.84
N ARG A 817 10.21 1.74 -10.35
CA ARG A 817 9.76 0.35 -10.40
C ARG A 817 9.66 -0.13 -11.84
N PHE A 818 9.05 0.65 -12.72
CA PHE A 818 8.91 0.28 -14.13
C PHE A 818 10.27 0.20 -14.84
N VAL A 819 11.23 1.07 -14.48
CA VAL A 819 12.61 0.98 -14.97
C VAL A 819 13.26 -0.37 -14.61
N LEU A 820 13.15 -0.82 -13.34
CA LEU A 820 13.69 -2.12 -12.93
C LEU A 820 12.97 -3.29 -13.61
N LEU A 821 11.64 -3.25 -13.68
CA LEU A 821 10.84 -4.29 -14.31
C LEU A 821 11.23 -4.45 -15.79
N LEU A 822 11.35 -3.35 -16.53
CA LEU A 822 11.78 -3.38 -17.93
C LEU A 822 13.22 -3.86 -18.09
N GLY A 823 14.16 -3.26 -17.34
CA GLY A 823 15.58 -3.51 -17.56
C GLY A 823 16.07 -4.87 -17.06
N LEU A 824 15.48 -5.44 -16.01
CA LEU A 824 15.83 -6.80 -15.54
C LEU A 824 15.25 -7.91 -16.42
N THR A 825 14.20 -7.60 -17.19
CA THR A 825 13.41 -8.59 -17.94
C THR A 825 13.73 -8.59 -19.43
N PHE A 826 13.76 -7.40 -20.05
CA PHE A 826 13.67 -7.28 -21.52
C PHE A 826 14.92 -6.71 -22.19
N ILE A 827 15.89 -6.19 -21.43
CA ILE A 827 17.09 -5.55 -21.99
C ILE A 827 18.36 -6.31 -21.58
N GLU A 828 19.22 -6.62 -22.55
CA GLU A 828 20.50 -7.28 -22.32
C GLU A 828 21.58 -6.75 -23.30
N PRO A 829 22.68 -6.11 -22.82
CA PRO A 829 22.91 -5.67 -21.45
C PRO A 829 22.09 -4.41 -21.10
N ALA A 830 21.45 -4.41 -19.93
CA ALA A 830 20.74 -3.23 -19.44
C ALA A 830 21.70 -2.11 -19.02
N PRO A 831 21.32 -0.82 -19.18
CA PRO A 831 22.13 0.32 -18.73
C PRO A 831 22.35 0.24 -17.21
N PRO A 832 23.60 0.02 -16.75
CA PRO A 832 23.84 -0.28 -15.33
C PRO A 832 23.51 0.91 -14.44
N GLU A 833 23.74 2.15 -14.91
CA GLU A 833 23.45 3.36 -14.15
C GLU A 833 21.95 3.59 -13.93
N SER A 834 21.12 3.40 -14.96
CA SER A 834 19.65 3.49 -14.83
C SER A 834 19.11 2.46 -13.83
N LEU A 835 19.64 1.24 -13.87
CA LEU A 835 19.25 0.19 -12.91
C LEU A 835 19.74 0.49 -11.48
N LEU A 836 20.95 1.03 -11.30
CA LEU A 836 21.47 1.40 -9.98
C LEU A 836 20.67 2.52 -9.34
N ARG A 837 20.32 3.56 -10.12
CA ARG A 837 19.42 4.64 -9.70
C ARG A 837 18.09 4.07 -9.21
N ALA A 838 17.45 3.24 -10.03
CA ALA A 838 16.14 2.68 -9.69
C ALA A 838 16.21 1.70 -8.50
N ALA A 839 17.23 0.84 -8.43
CA ALA A 839 17.43 -0.09 -7.32
C ALA A 839 17.72 0.63 -5.99
N TYR A 840 18.43 1.76 -6.02
CA TYR A 840 18.67 2.59 -4.85
C TYR A 840 17.38 3.24 -4.31
N GLN A 841 16.54 3.74 -5.20
CA GLN A 841 15.28 4.39 -4.84
C GLN A 841 14.28 3.38 -4.24
N LEU A 842 14.23 2.17 -4.80
CA LEU A 842 13.39 1.09 -4.31
C LEU A 842 14.01 0.26 -3.17
N GLU A 843 15.27 0.49 -2.82
CA GLU A 843 16.03 -0.27 -1.82
C GLU A 843 16.13 -1.78 -2.14
N TRP A 844 16.21 -2.09 -3.43
CA TRP A 844 16.48 -3.42 -3.99
C TRP A 844 17.98 -3.70 -3.90
N TRP A 845 18.45 -3.92 -2.67
CA TRP A 845 19.88 -3.97 -2.36
C TRP A 845 20.59 -5.19 -2.94
N GLN A 846 19.86 -6.28 -3.25
CA GLN A 846 20.46 -7.46 -3.87
C GLN A 846 20.82 -7.18 -5.34
N ALA A 847 19.91 -6.62 -6.12
CA ALA A 847 20.09 -6.18 -7.50
C ALA A 847 21.12 -5.06 -7.56
N TYR A 848 21.03 -4.09 -6.64
CA TYR A 848 22.02 -3.03 -6.51
C TYR A 848 23.43 -3.60 -6.37
N GLN A 849 23.63 -4.53 -5.42
CA GLN A 849 24.95 -5.15 -5.20
C GLN A 849 25.41 -5.94 -6.42
N GLN A 850 24.54 -6.76 -7.02
CA GLN A 850 24.88 -7.54 -8.23
C GLN A 850 25.33 -6.68 -9.40
N ILE A 851 24.76 -5.48 -9.56
CA ILE A 851 25.15 -4.54 -10.61
C ILE A 851 26.47 -3.84 -10.24
N VAL A 852 26.61 -3.39 -8.98
CA VAL A 852 27.84 -2.75 -8.46
C VAL A 852 29.06 -3.67 -8.60
N ASP A 853 28.91 -4.96 -8.32
CA ASP A 853 30.00 -5.94 -8.38
C ASP A 853 30.56 -6.13 -9.81
N ARG A 854 29.77 -5.78 -10.83
CA ARG A 854 30.17 -5.84 -12.25
C ARG A 854 30.79 -4.55 -12.77
N LEU A 855 30.76 -3.47 -11.98
CA LEU A 855 31.34 -2.19 -12.38
C LEU A 855 32.87 -2.16 -12.22
N PRO A 856 33.57 -1.32 -13.02
CA PRO A 856 34.96 -0.94 -12.76
C PRO A 856 35.14 -0.32 -11.37
N GLU A 857 36.33 -0.45 -10.79
CA GLU A 857 36.63 -0.08 -9.40
C GLU A 857 36.22 1.34 -9.02
N ALA A 858 36.56 2.35 -9.83
CA ALA A 858 36.21 3.75 -9.55
C ALA A 858 34.68 3.97 -9.46
N LYS A 859 33.92 3.45 -10.44
CA LYS A 859 32.46 3.51 -10.43
C LYS A 859 31.86 2.69 -9.29
N ARG A 860 32.45 1.55 -8.97
CA ARG A 860 32.04 0.70 -7.84
C ARG A 860 32.15 1.45 -6.51
N ALA A 861 33.29 2.09 -6.26
CA ALA A 861 33.53 2.86 -5.04
C ALA A 861 32.51 4.00 -4.88
N PHE A 862 32.20 4.71 -5.97
CA PHE A 862 31.16 5.74 -5.98
C PHE A 862 29.80 5.21 -5.47
N TRP A 863 29.29 4.12 -6.05
CA TRP A 863 28.00 3.54 -5.67
C TRP A 863 28.03 2.88 -4.28
N ILE A 864 29.16 2.34 -3.83
CA ILE A 864 29.30 1.88 -2.43
C ILE A 864 29.11 3.06 -1.48
N GLY A 865 29.71 4.22 -1.77
CA GLY A 865 29.53 5.42 -0.96
C GLY A 865 28.10 5.95 -0.96
N ILE A 866 27.41 5.93 -2.10
CA ILE A 866 25.98 6.33 -2.21
C ILE A 866 25.07 5.46 -1.32
N LYS A 867 25.30 4.14 -1.28
CA LYS A 867 24.54 3.24 -0.40
C LYS A 867 24.89 3.49 1.07
N ALA A 868 26.18 3.58 1.39
CA ALA A 868 26.65 3.78 2.76
C ALA A 868 26.11 5.07 3.38
N GLN A 869 26.09 6.19 2.64
CA GLN A 869 25.56 7.44 3.18
C GLN A 869 24.07 7.35 3.51
N LYS A 870 23.25 6.73 2.63
CA LYS A 870 21.79 6.56 2.88
C LYS A 870 21.51 5.72 4.13
N GLN A 871 22.38 4.75 4.41
CA GLN A 871 22.29 3.88 5.58
C GLN A 871 22.83 4.52 6.87
N GLY A 872 23.29 5.79 6.84
CA GLY A 872 23.89 6.45 7.99
C GLY A 872 25.36 6.14 8.24
N HIS A 873 25.98 5.31 7.39
CA HIS A 873 27.40 4.92 7.51
C HIS A 873 28.32 5.96 6.86
N TYR A 874 28.28 7.21 7.35
CA TYR A 874 28.94 8.35 6.70
C TYR A 874 30.46 8.22 6.60
N GLN A 875 31.12 7.63 7.61
CA GLN A 875 32.57 7.39 7.56
C GLN A 875 32.95 6.39 6.47
N ALA A 876 32.16 5.32 6.30
CA ALA A 876 32.35 4.37 5.21
C ALA A 876 32.11 5.02 3.83
N ALA A 877 31.12 5.93 3.74
CA ALA A 877 30.86 6.68 2.52
C ALA A 877 32.03 7.62 2.15
N LEU A 878 32.58 8.36 3.13
CA LEU A 878 33.77 9.18 2.92
C LEU A 878 34.98 8.34 2.52
N GLN A 879 35.20 7.17 3.12
CA GLN A 879 36.30 6.28 2.72
C GLN A 879 36.15 5.79 1.26
N ALA A 880 34.92 5.42 0.88
CA ALA A 880 34.61 5.00 -0.49
C ALA A 880 34.80 6.14 -1.51
N TRP A 881 34.48 7.38 -1.14
CA TRP A 881 34.69 8.58 -1.96
C TRP A 881 36.06 9.21 -1.73
N SER A 882 37.13 8.42 -1.92
CA SER A 882 38.52 8.87 -1.80
C SER A 882 39.14 9.32 -3.13
N SER A 883 38.47 9.08 -4.25
CA SER A 883 38.94 9.45 -5.60
C SER A 883 38.55 10.88 -6.00
N GLU A 884 39.28 11.48 -6.94
CA GLU A 884 38.96 12.82 -7.49
C GLU A 884 37.59 12.83 -8.19
N GLU A 885 37.18 11.75 -8.84
CA GLU A 885 35.86 11.64 -9.51
C GLU A 885 34.69 11.73 -8.51
N SER A 886 34.91 11.30 -7.26
CA SER A 886 33.92 11.33 -6.18
C SER A 886 33.98 12.59 -5.30
N ARG A 887 34.91 13.52 -5.59
CA ARG A 887 35.15 14.71 -4.78
C ARG A 887 33.92 15.59 -4.61
N GLY A 888 33.12 15.75 -5.68
CA GLY A 888 31.87 16.51 -5.65
C GLY A 888 30.78 15.95 -4.71
N TRP A 889 30.94 14.71 -4.24
CA TRP A 889 30.07 14.10 -3.23
C TRP A 889 30.71 14.07 -1.83
N ARG A 890 32.02 13.84 -1.78
CA ARG A 890 32.80 13.82 -0.55
C ARG A 890 32.76 15.17 0.17
N GLU A 891 33.04 16.26 -0.53
CA GLU A 891 33.12 17.60 0.08
C GLU A 891 31.79 18.05 0.70
N PRO A 892 30.63 17.96 0.01
CA PRO A 892 29.36 18.29 0.64
C PRO A 892 28.99 17.37 1.81
N LEU A 893 29.34 16.07 1.76
CA LEU A 893 29.09 15.18 2.90
C LEU A 893 29.93 15.59 4.12
N GLN A 894 31.20 15.94 3.93
CA GLN A 894 32.07 16.43 5.00
C GLN A 894 31.54 17.76 5.56
N GLN A 895 31.14 18.70 4.70
CA GLN A 895 30.52 19.96 5.13
C GLN A 895 29.26 19.71 5.97
N GLY A 896 28.44 18.71 5.62
CA GLY A 896 27.27 18.33 6.40
C GLY A 896 27.63 17.76 7.78
N GLN A 897 28.73 17.00 7.91
CA GLN A 897 29.24 16.56 9.21
C GLN A 897 29.72 17.74 10.05
N ASP A 898 30.50 18.65 9.46
CA ASP A 898 31.01 19.84 10.15
C ASP A 898 29.86 20.76 10.61
N LEU A 899 28.77 20.84 9.84
CA LEU A 899 27.55 21.56 10.23
C LEU A 899 26.81 20.87 11.38
N LEU A 900 26.66 19.54 11.33
CA LEU A 900 26.04 18.77 12.40
C LEU A 900 26.79 18.97 13.73
N ASP A 901 28.12 18.93 13.70
CA ASP A 901 28.97 19.18 14.86
C ASP A 901 28.79 20.60 15.41
N GLN A 902 28.65 21.60 14.54
CA GLN A 902 28.36 22.98 14.96
C GLN A 902 26.98 23.13 15.60
N PHE A 903 25.96 22.39 15.15
CA PHE A 903 24.64 22.39 15.76
C PHE A 903 24.63 21.80 17.19
N ASN A 904 25.56 20.90 17.51
CA ASN A 904 25.73 20.41 18.89
C ASN A 904 26.21 21.51 19.86
N HIS A 905 26.75 22.61 19.33
CA HIS A 905 27.19 23.80 20.07
C HIS A 905 26.37 25.05 19.71
N LEU A 906 25.08 24.86 19.43
CA LEU A 906 24.17 25.94 19.07
C LEU A 906 24.00 26.96 20.22
N THR A 907 24.11 28.24 19.87
CA THR A 907 23.88 29.39 20.73
C THR A 907 22.96 30.39 20.01
N GLU A 908 22.35 31.31 20.74
CA GLU A 908 21.52 32.35 20.13
C GLU A 908 22.28 33.21 19.10
N LYS A 909 23.60 33.36 19.24
CA LYS A 909 24.43 34.21 18.36
C LYS A 909 24.81 33.54 17.03
N ASN A 910 24.98 32.22 17.00
CA ASN A 910 25.37 31.48 15.78
C ASN A 910 24.17 30.80 15.09
N ALA A 911 22.99 30.83 15.69
CA ALA A 911 21.73 30.33 15.16
C ALA A 911 21.45 30.71 13.69
N LEU A 912 21.40 32.01 13.40
CA LEU A 912 21.08 32.51 12.06
C LEU A 912 22.18 32.20 11.01
N PRO A 913 23.47 32.43 11.29
CA PRO A 913 24.54 32.00 10.38
C PRO A 913 24.51 30.51 10.06
N LEU A 914 24.28 29.63 11.06
CA LEU A 914 24.21 28.19 10.86
C LEU A 914 23.02 27.79 10.00
N TYR A 915 21.86 28.43 10.20
CA TYR A 915 20.70 28.25 9.32
C TYR A 915 21.03 28.60 7.86
N GLN A 916 21.70 29.74 7.63
CA GLN A 916 22.07 30.17 6.28
C GLN A 916 23.04 29.18 5.62
N GLN A 917 23.99 28.63 6.39
CA GLN A 917 24.91 27.60 5.90
C GLN A 917 24.18 26.28 5.59
N TRP A 918 23.27 25.83 6.43
CA TRP A 918 22.46 24.63 6.19
C TRP A 918 21.56 24.80 4.96
N SER A 919 20.90 25.95 4.83
CA SER A 919 20.10 26.29 3.66
C SER A 919 20.95 26.29 2.38
N ALA A 920 22.13 26.90 2.40
CA ALA A 920 23.06 26.91 1.28
C ALA A 920 23.54 25.49 0.95
N TRP A 921 23.93 24.69 1.95
CA TRP A 921 24.35 23.30 1.79
C TRP A 921 23.27 22.47 1.09
N GLN A 922 22.00 22.60 1.52
CA GLN A 922 20.89 21.85 0.93
C GLN A 922 20.66 22.18 -0.55
N GLN A 923 20.90 23.42 -0.97
CA GLN A 923 20.78 23.83 -2.38
C GLN A 923 21.93 23.31 -3.26
N HIS A 924 23.09 23.04 -2.67
CA HIS A 924 24.26 22.54 -3.38
C HIS A 924 24.39 21.01 -3.30
N HIS A 925 23.29 20.30 -3.05
CA HIS A 925 23.29 18.85 -3.13
C HIS A 925 23.74 18.39 -4.53
N PRO A 926 24.73 17.48 -4.61
CA PRO A 926 25.22 17.00 -5.89
C PRO A 926 24.20 16.07 -6.58
N GLY A 927 24.33 15.95 -7.90
CA GLY A 927 23.56 15.01 -8.72
C GLY A 927 22.25 15.57 -9.30
N PRO A 928 21.50 14.71 -10.00
CA PRO A 928 20.23 15.09 -10.62
C PRO A 928 19.14 15.38 -9.59
N THR A 929 18.15 16.18 -10.00
CA THR A 929 16.94 16.47 -9.24
C THR A 929 15.72 15.84 -9.89
N MET A 930 14.67 15.66 -9.11
CA MET A 930 13.39 15.10 -9.49
C MET A 930 12.25 15.87 -8.84
N TRP A 931 11.10 15.90 -9.50
CA TRP A 931 9.87 16.43 -8.91
C TRP A 931 9.26 15.40 -7.96
N GLN A 932 8.86 15.83 -6.76
CA GLN A 932 8.12 15.00 -5.82
C GLN A 932 6.88 15.74 -5.32
N GLU A 933 5.76 15.04 -5.16
CA GLU A 933 4.55 15.62 -4.55
C GLU A 933 4.80 16.04 -3.11
N THR A 934 4.33 17.25 -2.75
CA THR A 934 4.58 17.87 -1.44
C THR A 934 3.32 18.42 -0.77
N PRO A 935 2.28 17.59 -0.57
CA PRO A 935 1.00 18.02 0.03
C PRO A 935 1.12 18.58 1.46
N TRP A 936 2.23 18.33 2.16
CA TRP A 936 2.52 18.90 3.49
C TRP A 936 2.77 20.42 3.47
N HIS A 937 3.10 21.04 2.33
CA HIS A 937 3.20 22.50 2.27
C HIS A 937 1.84 23.20 2.37
N VAL A 938 0.74 22.49 2.10
CA VAL A 938 -0.59 23.07 2.07
C VAL A 938 -1.12 23.29 3.50
N GLN A 939 -1.34 24.55 3.85
CA GLN A 939 -1.82 24.99 5.16
C GLN A 939 -3.33 25.29 5.15
N ASP A 940 -3.84 25.97 4.12
CA ASP A 940 -5.27 26.24 4.00
C ASP A 940 -5.78 26.16 2.57
N TYR A 941 -7.07 25.89 2.41
CA TYR A 941 -7.73 25.65 1.12
C TYR A 941 -9.25 25.62 1.31
N ALA A 942 -10.01 25.75 0.21
CA ALA A 942 -11.47 25.71 0.24
C ALA A 942 -12.03 24.29 0.45
N GLY A 943 -11.45 23.33 -0.27
CA GLY A 943 -11.79 21.91 -0.20
C GLY A 943 -10.71 21.04 -0.85
N SER A 944 -10.76 19.74 -0.66
CA SER A 944 -9.93 18.77 -1.39
C SER A 944 -10.69 18.21 -2.60
N ASP A 945 -9.96 17.89 -3.66
CA ASP A 945 -10.44 17.20 -4.84
C ASP A 945 -9.77 15.82 -4.93
N SER A 946 -10.55 14.78 -5.24
CA SER A 946 -10.04 13.42 -5.48
C SER A 946 -10.27 13.05 -6.93
N TYR A 947 -9.20 12.82 -7.67
CA TYR A 947 -9.26 12.42 -9.07
C TYR A 947 -9.17 10.91 -9.19
N TYR A 948 -9.92 10.34 -10.12
CA TYR A 948 -9.76 8.96 -10.55
C TYR A 948 -9.39 8.93 -12.03
N SER A 949 -8.21 8.37 -12.34
CA SER A 949 -7.81 8.07 -13.70
C SER A 949 -8.37 6.71 -14.09
N THR A 950 -9.41 6.71 -14.92
CA THR A 950 -10.12 5.48 -15.30
C THR A 950 -9.23 4.53 -16.10
N GLU A 951 -8.31 5.07 -16.91
CA GLU A 951 -7.39 4.27 -17.71
C GLU A 951 -6.25 3.66 -16.90
N ARG A 952 -5.71 4.42 -15.93
CA ARG A 952 -4.62 3.96 -15.07
C ARG A 952 -5.09 3.21 -13.83
N ASP A 953 -6.36 3.33 -13.47
CA ASP A 953 -6.95 2.82 -12.23
C ASP A 953 -6.23 3.39 -10.98
N LEU A 954 -5.93 4.69 -11.02
CA LEU A 954 -5.19 5.40 -9.97
C LEU A 954 -5.98 6.58 -9.42
N TYR A 955 -5.84 6.81 -8.13
CA TYR A 955 -6.43 7.95 -7.44
C TYR A 955 -5.38 9.01 -7.11
N GLY A 956 -5.63 10.25 -7.54
CA GLY A 956 -4.85 11.44 -7.21
C GLY A 956 -5.60 12.38 -6.27
N LYS A 957 -4.88 13.33 -5.66
CA LYS A 957 -5.48 14.37 -4.80
C LYS A 957 -4.98 15.75 -5.20
N ALA A 958 -5.83 16.75 -5.04
CA ALA A 958 -5.49 18.16 -5.16
C ALA A 958 -6.29 19.00 -4.14
N PHE A 959 -5.94 20.28 -4.10
CA PHE A 959 -6.50 21.26 -3.19
C PHE A 959 -7.20 22.35 -3.98
N ARG A 960 -8.47 22.59 -3.63
CA ARG A 960 -9.32 23.57 -4.29
C ARG A 960 -9.03 24.98 -3.79
N ALA A 961 -8.69 25.86 -4.72
CA ALA A 961 -8.60 27.29 -4.50
C ALA A 961 -9.82 28.01 -5.07
N THR A 962 -10.27 29.04 -4.35
CA THR A 962 -11.32 29.98 -4.78
C THR A 962 -10.85 31.40 -4.51
N GLN A 963 -11.50 32.40 -5.10
CA GLN A 963 -11.19 33.80 -4.81
C GLN A 963 -11.37 34.14 -3.31
N GLN A 964 -12.41 33.61 -2.67
CA GLN A 964 -12.69 33.87 -1.25
C GLN A 964 -11.77 33.08 -0.32
N ARG A 965 -11.26 31.94 -0.79
CA ARG A 965 -10.36 31.08 -0.03
C ARG A 965 -9.31 30.46 -0.94
N PRO A 966 -8.15 31.13 -1.08
CA PRO A 966 -7.04 30.61 -1.87
C PRO A 966 -6.47 29.34 -1.25
N VAL A 967 -5.69 28.59 -2.03
CA VAL A 967 -4.77 27.62 -1.44
C VAL A 967 -3.58 28.38 -0.86
N VAL A 968 -3.29 28.13 0.42
CA VAL A 968 -2.20 28.74 1.17
C VAL A 968 -1.09 27.70 1.35
N LEU A 969 0.09 27.98 0.81
CA LEU A 969 1.29 27.17 0.98
C LEU A 969 2.25 27.82 1.98
N GLY A 970 2.78 27.04 2.91
CA GLY A 970 3.83 27.47 3.84
C GLY A 970 5.15 26.77 3.53
N ILE A 971 6.14 27.54 3.10
CA ILE A 971 7.37 27.00 2.52
C ILE A 971 8.59 27.67 3.14
N MET A 972 9.57 26.87 3.54
CA MET A 972 10.88 27.35 3.93
C MET A 972 11.81 27.24 2.72
N GLY A 973 12.04 28.37 2.05
CA GLY A 973 12.89 28.42 0.87
C GLY A 973 14.37 28.72 1.18
N PRO A 974 15.25 28.68 0.18
CA PRO A 974 14.95 28.58 -1.25
C PRO A 974 14.41 27.20 -1.66
N ALA A 975 13.43 27.19 -2.56
CA ALA A 975 12.81 25.97 -3.08
C ALA A 975 12.25 26.22 -4.48
N THR A 976 12.34 25.22 -5.35
CA THR A 976 11.70 25.26 -6.67
C THR A 976 10.45 24.39 -6.63
N LEU A 977 9.32 24.98 -6.99
CA LEU A 977 8.03 24.31 -7.00
C LEU A 977 7.53 24.14 -8.43
N SER A 978 6.78 23.07 -8.68
CA SER A 978 5.94 22.94 -9.87
C SER A 978 4.49 22.87 -9.39
N LEU A 979 3.70 23.86 -9.79
CA LEU A 979 2.29 23.98 -9.46
C LEU A 979 1.48 23.37 -10.60
N GLN A 980 0.87 22.22 -10.33
CA GLN A 980 0.00 21.50 -11.26
C GLN A 980 -1.44 21.94 -11.04
N ILE A 981 -1.95 22.79 -11.94
CA ILE A 981 -3.21 23.51 -11.76
C ILE A 981 -4.22 23.07 -12.82
N ARG A 982 -5.44 22.77 -12.38
CA ARG A 982 -6.57 22.49 -13.28
C ARG A 982 -7.71 23.47 -12.98
N PRO A 983 -8.07 24.37 -13.92
CA PRO A 983 -9.30 25.13 -13.81
C PRO A 983 -10.51 24.20 -13.74
N LEU A 984 -11.44 24.43 -12.81
CA LEU A 984 -12.64 23.61 -12.65
C LEU A 984 -13.78 24.17 -13.51
N HIS A 985 -14.28 23.34 -14.42
CA HIS A 985 -15.39 23.64 -15.32
C HIS A 985 -16.72 23.32 -14.65
N ALA A 986 -17.74 24.15 -14.81
CA ALA A 986 -19.08 23.82 -14.35
C ALA A 986 -19.66 22.67 -15.19
N ALA A 987 -20.15 21.62 -14.53
CA ALA A 987 -20.88 20.56 -15.21
C ALA A 987 -22.31 21.02 -15.52
N TYR A 988 -22.81 20.73 -16.72
CA TYR A 988 -24.21 21.00 -17.07
C TYR A 988 -25.14 20.06 -16.28
N ALA A 989 -26.14 20.64 -15.59
CA ALA A 989 -27.15 19.89 -14.85
C ALA A 989 -27.94 18.98 -15.80
N GLY A 990 -27.74 17.66 -15.71
CA GLY A 990 -28.50 16.66 -16.45
C GLY A 990 -27.70 15.49 -17.04
N MET A 991 -26.37 15.58 -17.13
CA MET A 991 -25.53 14.47 -17.57
C MET A 991 -24.97 13.69 -16.37
N HIS A 992 -25.61 12.58 -16.02
CA HIS A 992 -24.88 11.50 -15.36
C HIS A 992 -23.87 10.92 -16.36
N PRO A 993 -22.64 10.58 -15.96
CA PRO A 993 -21.74 9.79 -16.78
C PRO A 993 -22.29 8.35 -16.84
N ILE A 994 -23.29 8.13 -17.69
CA ILE A 994 -23.73 6.79 -18.06
C ILE A 994 -22.67 6.23 -19.00
N GLN A 995 -22.26 4.99 -18.72
CA GLN A 995 -21.36 4.18 -19.54
C GLN A 995 -21.61 4.41 -21.04
N GLN A 996 -20.63 5.00 -21.70
CA GLN A 996 -20.68 5.31 -23.12
C GLN A 996 -20.76 4.02 -23.93
N SER A 997 -21.86 3.83 -24.66
CA SER A 997 -21.91 2.88 -25.77
C SER A 997 -21.11 3.47 -26.94
N PRO A 998 -20.35 2.68 -27.73
CA PRO A 998 -19.44 3.20 -28.75
C PRO A 998 -20.10 3.90 -29.96
N SER A 999 -21.43 4.05 -29.97
CA SER A 999 -22.19 4.46 -31.15
C SER A 999 -22.91 5.80 -31.04
N ASP A 1000 -22.85 6.50 -29.90
CA ASP A 1000 -23.53 7.80 -29.75
C ASP A 1000 -22.61 9.01 -30.05
N PRO A 1001 -23.10 10.01 -30.81
CA PRO A 1001 -22.32 11.17 -31.18
C PRO A 1001 -22.04 12.07 -29.95
N VAL A 1002 -20.77 12.47 -29.82
CA VAL A 1002 -20.23 13.34 -28.77
C VAL A 1002 -21.00 14.67 -28.75
N VAL A 1003 -21.81 14.90 -27.71
CA VAL A 1003 -22.44 16.21 -27.48
C VAL A 1003 -21.37 17.17 -26.95
N THR A 1004 -20.73 17.88 -27.87
CA THR A 1004 -19.72 18.92 -27.64
C THR A 1004 -20.38 20.25 -27.30
N ALA A 1005 -20.51 20.57 -26.01
CA ALA A 1005 -20.73 21.94 -25.55
C ALA A 1005 -20.17 22.12 -24.13
N THR A 1006 -18.86 21.94 -23.98
CA THR A 1006 -18.14 22.33 -22.76
C THR A 1006 -17.55 23.72 -23.02
N SER A 1007 -17.99 24.72 -22.26
CA SER A 1007 -17.50 26.08 -22.39
C SER A 1007 -16.00 26.11 -22.15
N VAL A 1008 -15.25 26.52 -23.17
CA VAL A 1008 -13.84 26.83 -23.06
C VAL A 1008 -13.64 27.87 -21.94
N LEU A 1009 -12.63 27.68 -21.09
CA LEU A 1009 -12.31 28.61 -20.00
C LEU A 1009 -11.02 29.36 -20.28
N ASP A 1010 -11.10 30.69 -20.17
CA ASP A 1010 -9.98 31.62 -20.20
C ASP A 1010 -9.92 32.38 -18.88
N GLY A 1011 -8.72 32.65 -18.38
CA GLY A 1011 -8.57 33.41 -17.15
C GLY A 1011 -7.14 33.57 -16.68
N TRP A 1012 -6.99 33.98 -15.42
CA TRP A 1012 -5.70 34.26 -14.81
C TRP A 1012 -5.55 33.52 -13.49
N ILE A 1013 -4.41 32.87 -13.32
CA ILE A 1013 -3.92 32.34 -12.05
C ILE A 1013 -3.15 33.48 -11.37
N ARG A 1014 -3.53 33.81 -10.14
CA ARG A 1014 -2.83 34.79 -9.30
C ARG A 1014 -2.05 34.04 -8.21
N ILE A 1015 -0.76 34.35 -8.12
CA ILE A 1015 0.14 33.86 -7.06
C ILE A 1015 0.58 35.08 -6.26
N ILE A 1016 0.27 35.11 -4.96
CA ILE A 1016 0.77 36.13 -4.03
C ILE A 1016 1.79 35.47 -3.12
N ASP A 1017 3.05 35.85 -3.27
CA ASP A 1017 4.15 35.43 -2.41
C ASP A 1017 4.44 36.54 -1.40
N ASN A 1018 4.01 36.32 -0.16
CA ASN A 1018 4.00 37.31 0.92
C ASN A 1018 3.28 38.61 0.51
N LYS A 1019 4.01 39.55 -0.12
CA LYS A 1019 3.48 40.85 -0.63
C LYS A 1019 3.61 41.02 -2.14
N LYS A 1020 4.27 40.11 -2.85
CA LYS A 1020 4.52 40.21 -4.29
C LYS A 1020 3.48 39.39 -5.04
N ALA A 1021 2.77 40.02 -5.97
CA ALA A 1021 1.79 39.34 -6.80
C ALA A 1021 2.35 39.07 -8.20
N GLN A 1022 2.12 37.86 -8.70
CA GLN A 1022 2.39 37.44 -10.06
C GLN A 1022 1.10 36.86 -10.68
N ILE A 1023 0.95 37.01 -11.99
CA ILE A 1023 -0.23 36.56 -12.73
C ILE A 1023 0.20 35.74 -13.94
N TYR A 1024 -0.51 34.64 -14.18
CA TYR A 1024 -0.25 33.71 -15.29
C TYR A 1024 -1.57 33.44 -16.02
N PRO A 1025 -1.63 33.56 -17.34
CA PRO A 1025 -2.85 33.25 -18.06
C PRO A 1025 -3.03 31.74 -18.25
N PHE A 1026 -4.28 31.30 -18.35
CA PHE A 1026 -4.66 30.05 -19.02
C PHE A 1026 -5.64 30.38 -20.13
N PHE A 1027 -5.45 29.78 -21.30
CA PHE A 1027 -6.22 30.06 -22.50
C PHE A 1027 -6.72 28.76 -23.12
N ASN A 1028 -7.91 28.82 -23.70
CA ASN A 1028 -8.58 27.72 -24.36
C ASN A 1028 -8.65 26.43 -23.51
N ASN A 1029 -8.73 26.55 -22.18
CA ASN A 1029 -8.74 25.38 -21.31
C ASN A 1029 -10.08 24.64 -21.47
N THR A 1030 -10.02 23.32 -21.65
CA THR A 1030 -11.20 22.45 -21.83
C THR A 1030 -11.20 21.34 -20.78
N PRO A 1031 -12.35 20.69 -20.51
CA PRO A 1031 -12.39 19.54 -19.60
C PRO A 1031 -11.46 18.42 -20.06
N SER A 1032 -10.70 17.89 -19.11
CA SER A 1032 -9.78 16.78 -19.30
C SER A 1032 -10.56 15.49 -19.57
N GLN A 1033 -10.12 14.74 -20.59
CA GLN A 1033 -10.68 13.42 -20.89
C GLN A 1033 -10.03 12.35 -19.99
N GLY A 1034 -10.84 11.40 -19.49
CA GLY A 1034 -10.34 10.24 -18.73
C GLY A 1034 -10.05 10.49 -17.23
N LEU A 1035 -10.38 11.67 -16.71
CA LEU A 1035 -10.30 12.00 -15.28
C LEU A 1035 -11.69 12.27 -14.70
N ASP A 1036 -12.05 11.48 -13.70
CA ASP A 1036 -13.31 11.65 -12.96
C ASP A 1036 -13.04 12.28 -11.59
N LEU A 1037 -13.77 13.36 -11.28
CA LEU A 1037 -13.76 13.98 -9.95
C LEU A 1037 -14.71 13.21 -9.03
N SER A 1038 -14.16 12.55 -8.02
CA SER A 1038 -14.93 11.74 -7.08
C SER A 1038 -15.85 12.60 -6.22
N GLY A 1039 -17.16 12.39 -6.35
CA GLY A 1039 -18.22 12.94 -5.50
C GLY A 1039 -18.54 14.43 -5.70
N SER A 1040 -17.93 15.12 -6.66
CA SER A 1040 -18.35 16.46 -7.10
C SER A 1040 -18.97 16.41 -8.49
N GLY A 1041 -20.22 15.91 -8.58
CA GLY A 1041 -20.96 15.76 -9.84
C GLY A 1041 -21.30 17.04 -10.61
N ASN A 1042 -20.91 18.20 -10.07
CA ASN A 1042 -21.21 19.52 -10.63
C ASN A 1042 -19.98 20.22 -11.24
N VAL A 1043 -18.81 19.59 -11.22
CA VAL A 1043 -17.57 20.17 -11.78
C VAL A 1043 -16.76 19.12 -12.53
N LEU A 1044 -16.13 19.54 -13.62
CA LEU A 1044 -15.19 18.75 -14.41
C LEU A 1044 -13.79 19.35 -14.29
N ALA A 1045 -12.77 18.49 -14.18
CA ALA A 1045 -11.39 18.94 -14.13
C ALA A 1045 -10.93 19.41 -15.51
N GLY A 1046 -10.38 20.61 -15.63
CA GLY A 1046 -9.77 21.11 -16.86
C GLY A 1046 -8.46 20.41 -17.21
N ASN A 1047 -7.94 20.74 -18.40
CA ASN A 1047 -6.58 20.37 -18.78
C ASN A 1047 -5.56 20.98 -17.80
N LEU A 1048 -4.42 20.29 -17.68
CA LEU A 1048 -3.37 20.65 -16.73
C LEU A 1048 -2.57 21.85 -17.22
N GLU A 1049 -2.46 22.86 -16.38
CA GLU A 1049 -1.52 23.97 -16.48
C GLU A 1049 -0.38 23.72 -15.50
N THR A 1050 0.87 23.77 -15.96
CA THR A 1050 2.06 23.58 -15.11
C THR A 1050 2.80 24.89 -14.99
N LEU A 1051 3.04 25.34 -13.75
CA LEU A 1051 3.78 26.58 -13.47
C LEU A 1051 4.94 26.29 -12.53
N ASP A 1052 6.16 26.51 -13.01
CA ASP A 1052 7.35 26.42 -12.19
C ASP A 1052 7.60 27.76 -11.46
N TYR A 1053 7.70 27.70 -10.13
CA TYR A 1053 7.82 28.86 -9.26
C TYR A 1053 9.04 28.75 -8.35
N GLN A 1054 9.87 29.81 -8.33
CA GLN A 1054 11.07 29.88 -7.50
C GLN A 1054 10.79 30.65 -6.21
N VAL A 1055 10.87 29.95 -5.07
CA VAL A 1055 10.72 30.53 -3.74
C VAL A 1055 12.07 31.07 -3.26
N GLY A 1056 12.07 32.30 -2.74
CA GLY A 1056 13.25 32.94 -2.17
C GLY A 1056 13.72 32.30 -0.86
N SER A 1057 14.78 32.84 -0.25
CA SER A 1057 15.27 32.36 1.04
C SER A 1057 14.38 32.80 2.21
N GLY A 1058 14.16 31.90 3.17
CA GLY A 1058 13.39 32.16 4.39
C GLY A 1058 11.96 31.61 4.33
N TRP A 1059 11.11 32.06 5.24
CA TRP A 1059 9.71 31.64 5.30
C TRP A 1059 8.85 32.40 4.28
N HIS A 1060 8.09 31.67 3.48
CA HIS A 1060 7.17 32.20 2.48
C HIS A 1060 5.76 31.66 2.68
N GLU A 1061 4.78 32.56 2.67
CA GLU A 1061 3.36 32.23 2.55
C GLU A 1061 2.90 32.56 1.12
N LEU A 1062 2.52 31.53 0.37
CA LEU A 1062 2.06 31.66 -1.01
C LEU A 1062 0.56 31.45 -1.09
N LEU A 1063 -0.16 32.40 -1.68
CA LEU A 1063 -1.58 32.32 -1.95
C LEU A 1063 -1.79 32.07 -3.44
N VAL A 1064 -2.48 30.98 -3.80
CA VAL A 1064 -2.78 30.63 -5.19
C VAL A 1064 -4.30 30.59 -5.39
N PHE A 1065 -4.81 31.35 -6.36
CA PHE A 1065 -6.24 31.38 -6.72
C PHE A 1065 -6.47 31.96 -8.13
N SER A 1066 -7.72 31.93 -8.59
CA SER A 1066 -8.17 32.66 -9.78
C SER A 1066 -9.50 33.39 -9.48
N GLU A 1067 -9.73 34.49 -10.18
CA GLU A 1067 -10.97 35.26 -10.10
C GLU A 1067 -12.04 34.74 -11.07
N GLN A 1068 -11.61 34.01 -12.11
CA GLN A 1068 -12.48 33.56 -13.20
C GLN A 1068 -13.08 32.17 -12.94
N ALA A 1069 -12.31 31.28 -12.31
CA ALA A 1069 -12.76 29.93 -12.02
C ALA A 1069 -12.11 29.38 -10.72
N PRO A 1070 -12.78 28.48 -9.99
CA PRO A 1070 -12.10 27.68 -8.98
C PRO A 1070 -10.96 26.88 -9.61
N LEU A 1071 -9.85 26.76 -8.90
CA LEU A 1071 -8.69 25.98 -9.33
C LEU A 1071 -8.59 24.73 -8.47
N SER A 1072 -8.07 23.65 -9.04
CA SER A 1072 -7.60 22.51 -8.28
C SER A 1072 -6.10 22.34 -8.47
N LEU A 1073 -5.36 22.39 -7.36
CA LEU A 1073 -3.91 22.52 -7.33
C LEU A 1073 -3.26 21.31 -6.67
N SER A 1074 -2.27 20.72 -7.34
CA SER A 1074 -1.27 19.81 -6.76
C SER A 1074 0.09 20.52 -6.75
N VAL A 1075 0.89 20.28 -5.71
CA VAL A 1075 2.19 20.94 -5.52
C VAL A 1075 3.28 19.89 -5.56
N LEU A 1076 4.28 20.13 -6.40
CA LEU A 1076 5.51 19.37 -6.45
C LEU A 1076 6.68 20.27 -6.08
N GLU A 1077 7.72 19.68 -5.51
CA GLU A 1077 8.96 20.36 -5.18
C GLU A 1077 10.12 19.63 -5.85
N GLN A 1078 11.05 20.40 -6.42
CA GLN A 1078 12.27 19.84 -7.01
C GLN A 1078 13.20 19.42 -5.89
N ARG A 1079 13.64 18.15 -5.93
CA ARG A 1079 14.42 17.53 -4.86
C ARG A 1079 15.58 16.73 -5.45
N PRO A 1080 16.74 16.68 -4.78
CA PRO A 1080 17.84 15.84 -5.21
C PRO A 1080 17.41 14.37 -5.19
N GLU A 1081 17.68 13.66 -6.27
CA GLU A 1081 17.41 12.22 -6.36
C GLU A 1081 18.21 11.45 -5.29
N PHE A 1082 19.46 11.87 -5.08
CA PHE A 1082 20.37 11.29 -4.10
C PHE A 1082 20.67 12.31 -2.99
N ALA A 1083 19.68 12.54 -2.13
CA ALA A 1083 19.86 13.44 -1.00
C ALA A 1083 20.98 12.94 -0.06
N LEU A 1084 21.86 13.84 0.39
CA LEU A 1084 22.77 13.57 1.49
C LEU A 1084 21.98 13.57 2.79
N THR A 1085 22.05 12.46 3.54
CA THR A 1085 21.14 12.17 4.66
C THR A 1085 21.71 12.57 6.04
N ILE A 1086 22.87 13.22 6.07
CA ILE A 1086 23.57 13.62 7.31
C ILE A 1086 22.82 14.68 8.13
N LEU A 1087 22.12 15.59 7.46
CA LEU A 1087 21.22 16.56 8.10
C LEU A 1087 19.79 16.27 7.62
N PRO A 1088 18.78 16.48 8.47
CA PRO A 1088 17.39 16.41 8.03
C PRO A 1088 17.14 17.47 6.95
N ARG A 1089 16.02 17.36 6.25
CA ARG A 1089 15.57 18.45 5.37
C ARG A 1089 15.22 19.67 6.21
N LEU A 1090 15.62 20.85 5.75
CA LEU A 1090 15.18 22.10 6.32
C LEU A 1090 13.67 22.28 6.10
N TYR A 1091 12.93 22.31 7.21
CA TYR A 1091 11.48 22.40 7.27
C TYR A 1091 11.10 23.13 8.58
N PRO A 1092 9.91 23.76 8.70
CA PRO A 1092 9.55 24.45 9.94
C PRO A 1092 9.69 23.61 11.20
N ASP A 1093 9.28 22.34 11.16
CA ASP A 1093 9.39 21.45 12.33
C ASP A 1093 10.83 21.08 12.68
N SER A 1094 11.68 20.82 11.68
CA SER A 1094 13.10 20.51 11.91
C SER A 1094 13.84 21.74 12.42
N PHE A 1095 13.49 22.93 11.92
CA PHE A 1095 14.00 24.21 12.40
C PHE A 1095 13.53 24.52 13.85
N ASP A 1096 12.25 24.31 14.15
CA ASP A 1096 11.68 24.49 15.49
C ASP A 1096 12.35 23.57 16.53
N ASN A 1097 12.61 22.32 16.16
CA ASN A 1097 13.22 21.33 17.04
C ASN A 1097 14.64 21.70 17.47
N MET A 1098 15.34 22.53 16.68
CA MET A 1098 16.64 23.08 17.02
C MET A 1098 16.54 24.31 17.94
N ASN A 1099 15.36 24.64 18.49
CA ASN A 1099 15.10 25.79 19.38
C ASN A 1099 15.40 27.18 18.77
N LEU A 1100 15.42 27.29 17.43
CA LEU A 1100 15.76 28.53 16.72
C LEU A 1100 14.62 29.57 16.67
N MET A 1101 13.38 29.18 16.98
CA MET A 1101 12.16 30.00 16.82
C MET A 1101 11.73 30.82 18.06
N LYS A 1102 12.58 30.97 19.08
CA LYS A 1102 12.30 31.95 20.16
C LYS A 1102 12.42 33.40 19.68
N ASP A 1103 13.14 33.65 18.59
CA ASP A 1103 13.33 34.99 18.05
C ASP A 1103 12.30 35.31 16.96
N ARG A 1104 11.25 36.05 17.34
CA ARG A 1104 10.14 36.50 16.46
C ARG A 1104 10.60 37.42 15.32
N SER A 1105 11.88 37.79 15.27
CA SER A 1105 12.45 38.59 14.17
C SER A 1105 12.79 37.75 12.92
N LEU A 1106 12.99 36.43 13.06
CA LEU A 1106 13.24 35.50 11.94
C LEU A 1106 11.95 34.94 11.33
N ALA A 1107 10.86 34.94 12.09
CA ALA A 1107 9.51 34.69 11.60
C ALA A 1107 8.85 36.01 11.20
N GLY A 1108 9.10 36.48 9.98
CA GLY A 1108 8.45 37.66 9.43
C GLY A 1108 6.92 37.60 9.60
N ALA A 1109 6.39 38.43 10.52
CA ALA A 1109 4.99 38.78 10.72
C ALA A 1109 3.97 37.65 10.99
N ARG A 1110 3.91 37.15 12.24
CA ARG A 1110 2.67 36.63 12.87
C ARG A 1110 2.00 37.70 13.75
N GLN A 1111 1.76 38.90 13.22
CA GLN A 1111 0.75 39.80 13.79
C GLN A 1111 -0.50 39.74 12.91
N ARG A 1112 -1.46 38.91 13.31
CA ARG A 1112 -2.87 39.11 12.95
C ARG A 1112 -3.32 40.35 13.71
N GLU A 1113 -3.38 41.49 13.03
CA GLU A 1113 -4.34 42.51 13.42
C GLU A 1113 -5.73 41.87 13.32
N LYS A 1114 -6.46 41.84 14.44
CA LYS A 1114 -7.90 41.62 14.42
C LYS A 1114 -8.54 42.72 13.55
N PRO A 1115 -9.67 42.46 12.87
CA PRO A 1115 -10.38 43.50 12.15
C PRO A 1115 -10.69 44.70 13.04
#